data_AF-A0A7C4HGS3-F1
#
_entry.id   AF-A0A7C4HGS3-F1
#
_cell.length_a   1.000
_cell.length_b   1.000
_cell.length_c   1.000
_cell.angle_alpha   90.00
_cell.angle_beta   90.00
_cell.angle_gamma   90.00
#
_symmetry.space_group_name_H-M   'P 1'
#
loop_
_entity.id
_entity.type
_entity.pdbx_description
1 polymer ?
#
loop_
_entity_poly.entity_id
_entity_poly.type
_entity_poly.pdbx_seq_one_letter_code
_entity_poly.pdbx_strand_id
1 'polypeptide(L)'
;MFNLKIPNFKCEFKTVAVTAAIILLIAFSVVGYLYYSGFFALEKKKNMVGIISISGAILLSEQVDTYDKIIGHALKNSSIKAVVLRIDSPGGYADLIEEIYLDILELKKVKPVVASVTMALSGGYYIAVAADYIYAAPTSFVGNIGVIGVMPPTLIPSEIVIETGVYKATGFSKLLFPFNLSHALDNFASAVETGRGNRLKISPVELRRGTIYLGSEAVKLGLIDEIGALQKAISKAAEEAGLVEYDVIDLNEAFKEVAYSWGSLSSNLTLNWRNLTVEVLNSLQPPPSIWYLYLPSESSFTVLSNVESTTVGTSVFNEHGKGLVLIDKSHGNKVSTWDLDILIAELTSRNITVQFSSNWSNLASMLGNASCLIIASPTIVYSPEECNIVEDFVGRGGILLLFFDPAYEYLSMFELFDPINSIATRFGFFFAKGYLYNEINYYGFYRNIYVNRFKDSNVTRDLKSLVFFTATHIYPSNRGVAWSSENTYSSTAEKTGEYAVIAIVKMNGTVLAFSDQTFLTEPYCYVEDNYKLILNIVDLILKAEVKPTVKEVVEKAVEEITEPELPVGTVKEFIERIDGEEHVVKWAKLSEVEVLVEKPGETTHYYYDEKGSLIRVESDGIEIVYDTPIAAPPYPLTRGKTWIRESNYTMYLNGGKAYGKINASYKVEDFQYVEAKNGETYFCAKIHYTVVDEFKIGESYISMVSEGFLWVSREAGEVKEEYTVTYFVNSSPLSRTNVTLILKSIQKGGKSF
;
A
#
# COMPACT_ATOMS: atom_id res chain seq x y z
N MET A 1 16.70 101.24 -57.64
CA MET A 1 16.63 99.76 -57.73
C MET A 1 15.19 99.35 -57.42
N PHE A 2 14.54 98.73 -58.41
CA PHE A 2 13.29 97.96 -58.42
C PHE A 2 12.00 98.50 -57.77
N ASN A 3 11.15 99.06 -58.65
CA ASN A 3 9.69 99.10 -58.54
C ASN A 3 9.12 97.70 -58.83
N LEU A 4 8.34 97.12 -57.91
CA LEU A 4 7.59 95.88 -58.13
C LEU A 4 6.09 96.14 -57.95
N LYS A 5 5.35 95.99 -59.06
CA LYS A 5 3.88 96.00 -59.12
C LYS A 5 3.35 94.72 -58.46
N ILE A 6 2.36 94.86 -57.57
CA ILE A 6 1.48 93.76 -57.12
C ILE A 6 0.12 93.95 -57.81
N PRO A 7 -0.45 92.94 -58.50
CA PRO A 7 -1.78 93.04 -59.10
C PRO A 7 -2.89 92.77 -58.08
N ASN A 8 -3.96 93.56 -58.19
CA ASN A 8 -5.24 93.39 -57.50
C ASN A 8 -5.91 92.05 -57.85
N PHE A 9 -6.20 91.21 -56.85
CA PHE A 9 -7.21 90.16 -56.94
C PHE A 9 -8.52 90.66 -56.32
N LYS A 10 -9.50 91.01 -57.16
CA LYS A 10 -10.90 91.10 -56.73
C LYS A 10 -11.39 89.67 -56.50
N CYS A 11 -11.52 89.25 -55.26
CA CYS A 11 -12.13 87.97 -54.90
C CYS A 11 -13.66 88.13 -54.91
N GLU A 12 -14.34 87.40 -55.79
CA GLU A 12 -15.80 87.42 -55.93
C GLU A 12 -16.47 86.75 -54.72
N PHE A 13 -17.10 87.56 -53.87
CA PHE A 13 -17.83 87.11 -52.67
C PHE A 13 -18.92 86.05 -52.98
N LYS A 14 -19.44 86.02 -54.21
CA LYS A 14 -20.41 85.02 -54.69
C LYS A 14 -19.81 83.61 -54.77
N THR A 15 -18.55 83.49 -55.16
CA THR A 15 -17.89 82.19 -55.40
C THR A 15 -17.56 81.49 -54.08
N VAL A 16 -17.22 82.25 -53.04
CA VAL A 16 -17.01 81.77 -51.66
C VAL A 16 -18.33 81.34 -51.01
N ALA A 17 -19.42 82.10 -51.22
CA ALA A 17 -20.73 81.74 -50.68
C ALA A 17 -21.30 80.46 -51.32
N VAL A 18 -21.13 80.30 -52.64
CA VAL A 18 -21.58 79.10 -53.36
C VAL A 18 -20.75 77.88 -52.98
N THR A 19 -19.44 78.00 -52.83
CA THR A 19 -18.59 76.89 -52.36
C THR A 19 -18.91 76.51 -50.91
N ALA A 20 -19.15 77.47 -50.02
CA ALA A 20 -19.59 77.17 -48.65
C ALA A 20 -20.96 76.47 -48.61
N ALA A 21 -21.92 76.91 -49.44
CA ALA A 21 -23.23 76.26 -49.55
C ALA A 21 -23.12 74.82 -50.07
N ILE A 22 -22.28 74.58 -51.09
CA ILE A 22 -22.03 73.24 -51.63
C ILE A 22 -21.36 72.35 -50.58
N ILE A 23 -20.38 72.85 -49.84
CA ILE A 23 -19.72 72.11 -48.76
C ILE A 23 -20.72 71.75 -47.66
N LEU A 24 -21.60 72.68 -47.26
CA LEU A 24 -22.66 72.41 -46.29
C LEU A 24 -23.66 71.38 -46.79
N LEU A 25 -24.01 71.41 -48.07
CA LEU A 25 -24.96 70.48 -48.67
C LEU A 25 -24.36 69.08 -48.82
N ILE A 26 -23.07 68.98 -49.17
CA ILE A 26 -22.30 67.73 -49.14
C ILE A 26 -22.20 67.22 -47.71
N ALA A 27 -21.87 68.07 -46.74
CA ALA A 27 -21.80 67.68 -45.32
C ALA A 27 -23.16 67.18 -44.82
N PHE A 28 -24.27 67.84 -45.17
CA PHE A 28 -25.62 67.39 -44.82
C PHE A 28 -25.99 66.07 -45.50
N SER A 29 -25.58 65.90 -46.75
CA SER A 29 -25.82 64.65 -47.51
C SER A 29 -24.99 63.50 -46.95
N VAL A 30 -23.76 63.75 -46.51
CA VAL A 30 -22.90 62.77 -45.84
C VAL A 30 -23.47 62.43 -44.47
N VAL A 31 -23.89 63.40 -43.67
CA VAL A 31 -24.54 63.15 -42.37
C VAL A 31 -25.86 62.40 -42.55
N GLY A 32 -26.67 62.77 -43.55
CA GLY A 32 -27.91 62.07 -43.90
C GLY A 32 -27.66 60.63 -44.38
N TYR A 33 -26.62 60.42 -45.19
CA TYR A 33 -26.19 59.09 -45.63
C TYR A 33 -25.67 58.25 -44.46
N LEU A 34 -24.87 58.82 -43.55
CA LEU A 34 -24.38 58.16 -42.34
C LEU A 34 -25.52 57.82 -41.36
N TYR A 35 -26.55 58.66 -41.28
CA TYR A 35 -27.75 58.37 -40.49
C TYR A 35 -28.59 57.26 -41.13
N TYR A 36 -28.78 57.30 -42.45
CA TYR A 36 -29.55 56.29 -43.20
C TYR A 36 -28.84 54.94 -43.30
N SER A 37 -27.50 54.93 -43.39
CA SER A 37 -26.68 53.71 -43.40
C SER A 37 -26.56 53.05 -42.03
N GLY A 38 -27.17 53.63 -40.99
CA GLY A 38 -27.09 53.11 -39.62
C GLY A 38 -25.73 53.31 -38.96
N PHE A 39 -24.84 54.14 -39.52
CA PHE A 39 -23.52 54.42 -38.93
C PHE A 39 -23.60 55.07 -37.54
N PHE A 40 -24.69 55.80 -37.27
CA PHE A 40 -25.05 56.33 -35.95
C PHE A 40 -26.08 55.49 -35.20
N ALA A 41 -26.48 54.32 -35.72
CA ALA A 41 -27.24 53.37 -34.92
C ALA A 41 -26.32 52.97 -33.77
N LEU A 42 -26.65 53.41 -32.54
CA LEU A 42 -26.05 52.90 -31.32
C LEU A 42 -26.03 51.39 -31.45
N GLU A 43 -24.84 50.81 -31.63
CA GLU A 43 -24.68 49.37 -31.74
C GLU A 43 -25.28 48.78 -30.46
N LYS A 44 -26.50 48.26 -30.58
CA LYS A 44 -27.29 47.81 -29.44
C LYS A 44 -26.51 46.62 -28.91
N LYS A 45 -25.73 46.82 -27.83
CA LYS A 45 -24.97 45.75 -27.18
C LYS A 45 -25.94 44.59 -27.00
N LYS A 46 -25.76 43.54 -27.80
CA LYS A 46 -26.69 42.41 -27.82
C LYS A 46 -26.70 41.80 -26.43
N ASN A 47 -27.90 41.53 -25.91
CA ASN A 47 -28.03 40.79 -24.67
C ASN A 47 -27.46 39.38 -24.90
N MET A 48 -26.70 38.89 -23.93
CA MET A 48 -26.00 37.62 -24.04
C MET A 48 -26.29 36.71 -22.86
N VAL A 49 -26.34 35.41 -23.13
CA VAL A 49 -26.18 34.36 -22.14
C VAL A 49 -24.75 33.86 -22.20
N GLY A 50 -24.01 34.02 -21.10
CA GLY A 50 -22.62 33.57 -21.00
C GLY A 50 -22.54 32.11 -20.53
N ILE A 51 -21.74 31.28 -21.17
CA ILE A 51 -21.45 29.92 -20.72
C ILE A 51 -20.09 29.93 -20.02
N ILE A 52 -20.04 29.39 -18.79
CA ILE A 52 -18.81 29.10 -18.07
C ILE A 52 -18.68 27.59 -17.99
N SER A 53 -17.68 27.04 -18.68
CA SER A 53 -17.36 25.61 -18.68
C SER A 53 -16.40 25.27 -17.55
N ILE A 54 -16.80 24.39 -16.63
CA ILE A 54 -15.98 23.86 -15.54
C ILE A 54 -15.71 22.39 -15.83
N SER A 55 -14.47 22.05 -16.18
CA SER A 55 -14.10 20.71 -16.63
C SER A 55 -12.85 20.17 -15.93
N GLY A 56 -12.88 18.88 -15.63
CA GLY A 56 -11.78 18.17 -14.99
C GLY A 56 -11.63 18.47 -13.50
N ALA A 57 -10.54 18.00 -12.92
CA ALA A 57 -10.23 18.23 -11.51
C ALA A 57 -9.67 19.64 -11.30
N ILE A 58 -10.06 20.31 -10.20
CA ILE A 58 -9.56 21.61 -9.79
C ILE A 58 -8.46 21.40 -8.74
N LEU A 59 -7.20 21.45 -9.18
CA LEU A 59 -6.05 21.07 -8.36
C LEU A 59 -5.02 22.20 -8.19
N LEU A 60 -5.13 23.28 -8.97
CA LEU A 60 -4.13 24.34 -9.01
C LEU A 60 -4.79 25.72 -8.84
N SER A 61 -4.12 26.62 -8.12
CA SER A 61 -4.58 28.01 -7.93
C SER A 61 -4.75 28.76 -9.24
N GLU A 62 -3.93 28.47 -10.26
CA GLU A 62 -4.03 29.10 -11.58
C GLU A 62 -5.37 28.78 -12.28
N GLN A 63 -5.97 27.63 -11.97
CA GLN A 63 -7.30 27.29 -12.47
C GLN A 63 -8.36 28.20 -11.82
N VAL A 64 -8.27 28.43 -10.51
CA VAL A 64 -9.16 29.34 -9.77
C VAL A 64 -9.00 30.76 -10.29
N ASP A 65 -7.77 31.28 -10.41
CA ASP A 65 -7.48 32.61 -10.98
C ASP A 65 -8.14 32.82 -12.36
N THR A 66 -8.22 31.76 -13.16
CA THR A 66 -8.87 31.80 -14.47
C THR A 66 -10.39 31.89 -14.33
N TYR A 67 -10.99 31.10 -13.44
CA TYR A 67 -12.42 31.17 -13.17
C TYR A 67 -12.82 32.51 -12.56
N ASP A 68 -12.05 33.07 -11.62
CA ASP A 68 -12.32 34.37 -11.00
C ASP A 68 -12.36 35.49 -12.04
N LYS A 69 -11.44 35.47 -13.01
CA LYS A 69 -11.43 36.42 -14.13
C LYS A 69 -12.66 36.27 -15.01
N ILE A 70 -13.04 35.03 -15.34
CA ILE A 70 -14.22 34.73 -16.15
C ILE A 70 -15.51 35.16 -15.43
N ILE A 71 -15.67 34.79 -14.16
CA ILE A 71 -16.81 35.13 -13.31
C ILE A 71 -16.87 36.64 -13.08
N GLY A 72 -15.75 37.28 -12.77
CA GLY A 72 -15.65 38.73 -12.61
C GLY A 72 -16.01 39.49 -13.89
N HIS A 73 -15.65 38.98 -15.07
CA HIS A 73 -16.11 39.54 -16.34
C HIS A 73 -17.60 39.30 -16.57
N ALA A 74 -18.10 38.10 -16.28
CA ALA A 74 -19.52 37.80 -16.34
C ALA A 74 -20.32 38.75 -15.44
N LEU A 75 -19.82 39.09 -14.25
CA LEU A 75 -20.44 39.99 -13.30
C LEU A 75 -20.43 41.45 -13.80
N LYS A 76 -19.27 41.97 -14.23
CA LYS A 76 -19.09 43.38 -14.64
C LYS A 76 -19.64 43.71 -16.02
N ASN A 77 -19.72 42.75 -16.93
CA ASN A 77 -20.16 43.00 -18.30
C ASN A 77 -21.69 43.11 -18.39
N SER A 78 -22.19 44.32 -18.65
CA SER A 78 -23.62 44.61 -18.73
C SER A 78 -24.35 43.92 -19.89
N SER A 79 -23.65 43.46 -20.92
CA SER A 79 -24.24 42.71 -22.04
C SER A 79 -24.62 41.28 -21.64
N ILE A 80 -23.87 40.69 -20.71
CA ILE A 80 -24.17 39.36 -20.16
C ILE A 80 -25.32 39.52 -19.16
N LYS A 81 -26.46 38.90 -19.44
CA LYS A 81 -27.69 39.04 -18.65
C LYS A 81 -27.99 37.83 -17.79
N ALA A 82 -27.51 36.65 -18.20
CA ALA A 82 -27.58 35.41 -17.45
C ALA A 82 -26.34 34.54 -17.72
N VAL A 83 -26.09 33.58 -16.84
CA VAL A 83 -24.96 32.66 -16.95
C VAL A 83 -25.42 31.21 -16.90
N VAL A 84 -24.83 30.37 -17.75
CA VAL A 84 -24.97 28.92 -17.70
C VAL A 84 -23.64 28.30 -17.27
N LEU A 85 -23.65 27.54 -16.18
CA LEU A 85 -22.51 26.72 -15.75
C LEU A 85 -22.58 25.37 -16.46
N ARG A 86 -21.63 25.07 -17.34
CA ARG A 86 -21.51 23.75 -17.98
C ARG A 86 -20.49 22.92 -17.21
N ILE A 87 -20.96 21.94 -16.44
CA ILE A 87 -20.12 21.22 -15.46
C ILE A 87 -19.86 19.79 -15.92
N ASP A 88 -18.57 19.42 -15.97
CA ASP A 88 -18.05 18.08 -16.20
C ASP A 88 -16.81 17.84 -15.33
N SER A 89 -17.02 17.68 -14.02
CA SER A 89 -15.95 17.70 -13.02
C SER A 89 -16.12 16.63 -11.93
N PRO A 90 -15.04 15.90 -11.57
CA PRO A 90 -15.00 15.02 -10.41
C PRO A 90 -14.75 15.77 -9.09
N GLY A 91 -14.49 17.08 -9.12
CA GLY A 91 -14.15 17.89 -7.95
C GLY A 91 -12.68 18.32 -7.89
N GLY A 92 -12.11 18.45 -6.69
CA GLY A 92 -10.77 19.03 -6.49
C GLY A 92 -10.38 19.25 -5.03
N TYR A 93 -9.37 20.12 -4.81
CA TYR A 93 -9.02 20.59 -3.46
C TYR A 93 -10.18 21.40 -2.86
N ALA A 94 -10.46 21.15 -1.57
CA ALA A 94 -11.67 21.67 -0.93
C ALA A 94 -11.72 23.21 -0.92
N ASP A 95 -10.61 23.86 -0.59
CA ASP A 95 -10.45 25.32 -0.56
C ASP A 95 -10.61 25.96 -1.95
N LEU A 96 -9.96 25.40 -2.98
CA LEU A 96 -10.08 25.89 -4.36
C LEU A 96 -11.51 25.77 -4.90
N ILE A 97 -12.21 24.70 -4.54
CA ILE A 97 -13.62 24.50 -4.90
C ILE A 97 -14.53 25.51 -4.16
N GLU A 98 -14.27 25.75 -2.87
CA GLU A 98 -15.03 26.70 -2.06
C GLU A 98 -14.89 28.14 -2.58
N GLU A 99 -13.70 28.53 -3.05
CA GLU A 99 -13.47 29.84 -3.65
C GLU A 99 -14.34 30.06 -4.90
N ILE A 100 -14.31 29.13 -5.85
CA ILE A 100 -15.17 29.17 -7.05
C ILE A 100 -16.65 29.19 -6.65
N TYR A 101 -17.05 28.38 -5.67
CA TYR A 101 -18.43 28.35 -5.20
C TYR A 101 -18.89 29.72 -4.65
N LEU A 102 -18.07 30.37 -3.82
CA LEU A 102 -18.37 31.69 -3.26
C LEU A 102 -18.51 32.75 -4.36
N ASP A 103 -17.63 32.71 -5.36
CA ASP A 103 -17.68 33.61 -6.51
C ASP A 103 -18.96 33.43 -7.35
N ILE A 104 -19.41 32.18 -7.53
CA ILE A 104 -20.69 31.90 -8.18
C ILE A 104 -21.88 32.40 -7.33
N LEU A 105 -21.81 32.30 -6.00
CA LEU A 105 -22.85 32.87 -5.13
C LEU A 105 -22.94 34.39 -5.27
N GLU A 106 -21.81 35.11 -5.39
CA GLU A 106 -21.82 36.55 -5.64
C GLU A 106 -22.40 36.89 -7.02
N LEU A 107 -22.06 36.11 -8.06
CA LEU A 107 -22.63 36.26 -9.39
C LEU A 107 -24.16 36.06 -9.39
N LYS A 108 -24.64 35.02 -8.71
CA LYS A 108 -26.07 34.69 -8.58
C LYS A 108 -26.90 35.82 -7.99
N LYS A 109 -26.34 36.61 -7.06
CA LYS A 109 -27.04 37.77 -6.48
C LYS A 109 -27.40 38.84 -7.52
N VAL A 110 -26.69 38.88 -8.65
CA VAL A 110 -26.81 39.92 -9.67
C VAL A 110 -27.46 39.39 -10.95
N LYS A 111 -27.20 38.13 -11.33
CA LYS A 111 -27.64 37.54 -12.60
C LYS A 111 -28.13 36.11 -12.39
N PRO A 112 -29.17 35.66 -13.11
CA PRO A 112 -29.59 34.26 -13.07
C PRO A 112 -28.46 33.32 -13.45
N VAL A 113 -28.26 32.26 -12.68
CA VAL A 113 -27.23 31.24 -12.91
C VAL A 113 -27.90 29.87 -13.00
N VAL A 114 -27.78 29.21 -14.17
CA VAL A 114 -28.34 27.87 -14.40
C VAL A 114 -27.21 26.88 -14.68
N ALA A 115 -27.23 25.70 -14.05
CA ALA A 115 -26.25 24.65 -14.32
C ALA A 115 -26.76 23.63 -15.35
N SER A 116 -25.88 23.19 -16.23
CA SER A 116 -26.04 22.03 -17.12
C SER A 116 -24.92 21.03 -16.83
N VAL A 117 -25.27 19.89 -16.27
CA VAL A 117 -24.32 18.89 -15.78
C VAL A 117 -24.20 17.72 -16.75
N THR A 118 -22.96 17.42 -17.17
CA THR A 118 -22.59 16.11 -17.71
C THR A 118 -22.22 15.18 -16.55
N MET A 119 -21.30 15.64 -15.69
CA MET A 119 -20.87 15.02 -14.45
C MET A 119 -20.60 16.12 -13.43
N ALA A 120 -21.19 16.01 -12.25
CA ALA A 120 -20.93 16.89 -11.13
C ALA A 120 -20.80 16.03 -9.89
N LEU A 121 -19.57 15.59 -9.59
CA LEU A 121 -19.25 14.76 -8.44
C LEU A 121 -18.42 15.56 -7.45
N SER A 122 -18.67 15.34 -6.15
CA SER A 122 -17.99 15.98 -5.04
C SER A 122 -17.87 17.49 -5.26
N GLY A 123 -16.68 18.06 -5.39
CA GLY A 123 -16.49 19.50 -5.62
C GLY A 123 -17.17 20.05 -6.88
N GLY A 124 -17.36 19.24 -7.92
CA GLY A 124 -18.16 19.62 -9.09
C GLY A 124 -19.63 19.82 -8.74
N TYR A 125 -20.18 18.98 -7.84
CA TYR A 125 -21.52 19.16 -7.31
C TYR A 125 -21.61 20.33 -6.32
N TYR A 126 -20.57 20.54 -5.52
CA TYR A 126 -20.45 21.69 -4.62
C TYR A 126 -20.63 23.00 -5.39
N ILE A 127 -19.96 23.16 -6.54
CA ILE A 127 -20.15 24.35 -7.40
C ILE A 127 -21.55 24.37 -8.03
N ALA A 128 -22.06 23.22 -8.49
CA ALA A 128 -23.38 23.14 -9.12
C ALA A 128 -24.52 23.62 -8.20
N VAL A 129 -24.45 23.34 -6.89
CA VAL A 129 -25.49 23.75 -5.93
C VAL A 129 -25.54 25.25 -5.67
N ALA A 130 -24.53 26.03 -6.13
CA ALA A 130 -24.62 27.48 -6.13
C ALA A 130 -25.65 28.02 -7.13
N ALA A 131 -25.94 27.29 -8.22
CA ALA A 131 -26.89 27.73 -9.26
C ALA A 131 -28.35 27.87 -8.74
N ASP A 132 -29.17 28.64 -9.45
CA ASP A 132 -30.62 28.75 -9.22
C ASP A 132 -31.34 27.45 -9.61
N TYR A 133 -30.92 26.88 -10.75
CA TYR A 133 -31.54 25.72 -11.37
C TYR A 133 -30.48 24.78 -11.96
N ILE A 134 -30.66 23.47 -11.80
CA ILE A 134 -29.69 22.44 -12.22
C ILE A 134 -30.37 21.44 -13.16
N TYR A 135 -29.88 21.38 -14.39
CA TYR A 135 -30.21 20.35 -15.38
C TYR A 135 -29.14 19.26 -15.42
N ALA A 136 -29.55 18.01 -15.56
CA ALA A 136 -28.65 16.90 -15.89
C ALA A 136 -29.31 15.88 -16.84
N ALA A 137 -28.51 15.13 -17.60
CA ALA A 137 -29.04 14.03 -18.40
C ALA A 137 -29.44 12.83 -17.51
N PRO A 138 -30.31 11.92 -17.97
CA PRO A 138 -30.77 10.79 -17.14
C PRO A 138 -29.66 9.92 -16.56
N THR A 139 -28.55 9.78 -17.28
CA THR A 139 -27.38 8.97 -16.94
C THR A 139 -26.17 9.79 -16.48
N SER A 140 -26.34 11.10 -16.27
CA SER A 140 -25.30 11.93 -15.65
C SER A 140 -25.02 11.48 -14.23
N PHE A 141 -23.76 11.55 -13.82
CA PHE A 141 -23.37 11.29 -12.43
C PHE A 141 -23.40 12.57 -11.61
N VAL A 142 -24.17 12.55 -10.53
CA VAL A 142 -24.40 13.69 -9.64
C VAL A 142 -24.23 13.25 -8.18
N GLY A 143 -23.74 14.14 -7.32
CA GLY A 143 -23.62 13.88 -5.89
C GLY A 143 -22.18 13.55 -5.50
N ASN A 144 -21.95 12.38 -4.90
CA ASN A 144 -20.71 12.05 -4.19
C ASN A 144 -20.33 13.14 -3.17
N ILE A 145 -21.34 13.52 -2.37
CA ILE A 145 -21.18 14.49 -1.29
C ILE A 145 -20.36 13.81 -0.19
N GLY A 146 -19.08 14.13 -0.16
CA GLY A 146 -18.08 13.39 0.57
C GLY A 146 -16.76 14.13 0.56
N VAL A 147 -15.90 13.81 1.53
CA VAL A 147 -14.60 14.45 1.70
C VAL A 147 -13.55 13.36 1.90
N ILE A 148 -12.43 13.52 1.21
CA ILE A 148 -11.24 12.69 1.41
C ILE A 148 -10.21 13.57 2.10
N GLY A 149 -9.39 13.00 2.98
CA GLY A 149 -8.25 13.71 3.55
C GLY A 149 -7.10 12.77 3.85
N VAL A 150 -5.87 13.30 3.78
CA VAL A 150 -4.67 12.58 4.24
C VAL A 150 -4.24 13.19 5.56
N MET A 151 -4.07 12.31 6.56
CA MET A 151 -3.74 12.70 7.91
C MET A 151 -2.39 13.40 8.01
N PRO A 152 -2.19 14.25 9.03
CA PRO A 152 -0.88 14.76 9.41
C PRO A 152 0.16 13.64 9.57
N PRO A 153 1.41 13.86 9.17
CA PRO A 153 2.48 12.91 9.42
C PRO A 153 2.79 12.83 10.92
N THR A 154 3.39 11.71 11.35
CA THR A 154 4.02 11.64 12.67
C THR A 154 5.29 12.49 12.64
N LEU A 155 5.40 13.47 13.54
CA LEU A 155 6.59 14.31 13.64
C LEU A 155 7.75 13.49 14.25
N ILE A 156 8.88 13.45 13.55
CA ILE A 156 10.15 12.97 14.11
C ILE A 156 10.93 14.23 14.53
N PRO A 157 11.18 14.46 15.83
CA PRO A 157 11.82 15.69 16.30
C PRO A 157 13.26 15.81 15.78
N SER A 158 13.70 17.04 15.54
CA SER A 158 15.06 17.37 15.12
C SER A 158 15.67 18.41 16.05
N GLU A 159 16.96 18.28 16.35
CA GLU A 159 17.74 19.33 17.04
C GLU A 159 18.28 20.40 16.07
N ILE A 160 18.08 20.21 14.77
CA ILE A 160 18.51 21.15 13.71
C ILE A 160 17.35 22.06 13.31
N VAL A 161 16.16 21.47 13.15
CA VAL A 161 14.92 22.18 12.83
C VAL A 161 14.10 22.26 14.10
N ILE A 162 13.88 23.47 14.61
CA ILE A 162 13.16 23.71 15.86
C ILE A 162 11.84 24.43 15.56
N GLU A 163 10.73 23.85 15.99
CA GLU A 163 9.40 24.44 15.90
C GLU A 163 8.98 25.15 17.19
N THR A 164 8.26 26.27 17.05
CA THR A 164 7.72 27.03 18.21
C THR A 164 6.33 26.57 18.65
N GLY A 165 5.73 25.59 17.98
CA GLY A 165 4.38 25.09 18.28
C GLY A 165 4.19 23.65 17.86
N VAL A 166 3.40 22.90 18.65
CA VAL A 166 3.24 21.44 18.53
C VAL A 166 2.71 20.95 17.18
N TYR A 167 2.01 21.80 16.43
CA TYR A 167 1.49 21.47 15.10
C TYR A 167 2.12 22.30 13.98
N LYS A 168 3.23 23.01 14.25
CA LYS A 168 3.86 23.89 13.25
C LYS A 168 4.39 23.11 12.04
N ALA A 169 4.96 21.93 12.27
CA ALA A 169 5.47 21.05 11.22
C ALA A 169 4.42 20.08 10.66
N THR A 170 3.38 19.74 11.45
CA THR A 170 2.37 18.73 11.06
C THR A 170 1.04 19.32 10.60
N GLY A 171 0.79 20.62 10.81
CA GLY A 171 -0.45 21.32 10.48
C GLY A 171 -1.60 21.05 11.46
N PHE A 172 -1.97 19.79 11.69
CA PHE A 172 -3.04 19.38 12.60
C PHE A 172 -2.59 18.32 13.61
N SER A 173 -3.42 18.11 14.64
CA SER A 173 -3.36 16.93 15.49
C SER A 173 -3.82 15.71 14.71
N LYS A 174 -3.02 14.64 14.70
CA LYS A 174 -3.37 13.36 14.07
C LYS A 174 -4.66 12.76 14.66
N LEU A 175 -4.87 12.90 15.97
CA LEU A 175 -6.06 12.38 16.66
C LEU A 175 -7.33 13.16 16.32
N LEU A 176 -7.21 14.48 16.14
CA LEU A 176 -8.37 15.36 15.90
C LEU A 176 -8.68 15.54 14.40
N PHE A 177 -7.72 15.27 13.52
CA PHE A 177 -7.89 15.43 12.08
C PHE A 177 -9.12 14.71 11.50
N PRO A 178 -9.49 13.49 11.93
CA PRO A 178 -10.77 12.88 11.55
C PRO A 178 -12.00 13.76 11.80
N PHE A 179 -12.03 14.51 12.90
CA PHE A 179 -13.13 15.43 13.22
C PHE A 179 -13.06 16.68 12.35
N ASN A 180 -11.87 17.16 11.98
CA ASN A 180 -11.72 18.22 10.99
C ASN A 180 -12.31 17.81 9.63
N LEU A 181 -12.12 16.55 9.23
CA LEU A 181 -12.70 16.03 8.00
C LEU A 181 -14.23 15.96 8.06
N SER A 182 -14.78 15.55 9.21
CA SER A 182 -16.23 15.55 9.44
C SER A 182 -16.82 16.97 9.42
N HIS A 183 -16.11 17.97 9.93
CA HIS A 183 -16.53 19.37 9.80
C HIS A 183 -16.54 19.85 8.34
N ALA A 184 -15.56 19.46 7.52
CA ALA A 184 -15.59 19.75 6.09
C ALA A 184 -16.79 19.08 5.39
N LEU A 185 -17.12 17.85 5.77
CA LEU A 185 -18.31 17.16 5.27
C LEU A 185 -19.60 17.88 5.68
N ASP A 186 -19.69 18.36 6.91
CA ASP A 186 -20.83 19.13 7.39
C ASP A 186 -21.00 20.46 6.65
N ASN A 187 -19.89 21.14 6.31
CA ASN A 187 -19.92 22.35 5.48
C ASN A 187 -20.48 22.03 4.09
N PHE A 188 -20.02 20.95 3.45
CA PHE A 188 -20.53 20.52 2.16
C PHE A 188 -22.02 20.13 2.24
N ALA A 189 -22.42 19.31 3.20
CA ALA A 189 -23.82 18.96 3.41
C ALA A 189 -24.69 20.23 3.60
N SER A 190 -24.20 21.20 4.39
CA SER A 190 -24.88 22.48 4.62
C SER A 190 -25.02 23.32 3.36
N ALA A 191 -24.00 23.35 2.50
CA ALA A 191 -24.05 24.04 1.20
C ALA A 191 -25.12 23.42 0.28
N VAL A 192 -25.25 22.10 0.27
CA VAL A 192 -26.29 21.39 -0.48
C VAL A 192 -27.68 21.64 0.12
N GLU A 193 -27.83 21.49 1.43
CA GLU A 193 -29.09 21.74 2.15
C GLU A 193 -29.57 23.18 1.90
N THR A 194 -28.66 24.16 1.96
CA THR A 194 -28.97 25.58 1.70
C THR A 194 -29.30 25.84 0.23
N GLY A 195 -28.49 25.34 -0.71
CA GLY A 195 -28.68 25.59 -2.15
C GLY A 195 -29.92 24.92 -2.72
N ARG A 196 -30.27 23.73 -2.21
CA ARG A 196 -31.44 22.96 -2.68
C ARG A 196 -32.70 23.34 -1.91
N GLY A 197 -32.61 23.67 -0.61
CA GLY A 197 -33.74 24.06 0.24
C GLY A 197 -34.84 23.00 0.26
N ASN A 198 -36.11 23.43 0.21
CA ASN A 198 -37.28 22.54 0.23
C ASN A 198 -37.36 21.55 -0.94
N ARG A 199 -36.52 21.70 -1.97
CA ARG A 199 -36.45 20.76 -3.09
C ARG A 199 -35.80 19.44 -2.67
N LEU A 200 -34.88 19.49 -1.70
CA LEU A 200 -34.11 18.34 -1.24
C LEU A 200 -35.01 17.36 -0.47
N LYS A 201 -35.00 16.08 -0.87
CA LYS A 201 -35.86 15.03 -0.29
C LYS A 201 -35.08 13.86 0.31
N ILE A 202 -33.78 13.81 0.07
CA ILE A 202 -32.87 12.82 0.65
C ILE A 202 -32.68 13.07 2.15
N SER A 203 -32.51 12.01 2.94
CA SER A 203 -32.26 12.15 4.37
C SER A 203 -30.86 12.71 4.67
N PRO A 204 -30.65 13.40 5.81
CA PRO A 204 -29.33 13.91 6.20
C PRO A 204 -28.24 12.82 6.24
N VAL A 205 -28.58 11.59 6.65
CA VAL A 205 -27.65 10.46 6.71
C VAL A 205 -27.25 10.01 5.30
N GLU A 206 -28.22 9.79 4.41
CA GLU A 206 -27.93 9.39 3.02
C GLU A 206 -27.19 10.47 2.23
N LEU A 207 -27.44 11.75 2.54
CA LEU A 207 -26.73 12.87 1.93
C LEU A 207 -25.22 12.82 2.20
N ARG A 208 -24.82 12.38 3.41
CA ARG A 208 -23.44 12.33 3.88
C ARG A 208 -22.70 11.04 3.51
N ARG A 209 -23.38 10.09 2.85
CA ARG A 209 -22.84 8.76 2.53
C ARG A 209 -21.80 8.75 1.39
N GLY A 210 -21.67 9.84 0.62
CA GLY A 210 -20.78 9.88 -0.54
C GLY A 210 -21.30 9.09 -1.76
N THR A 211 -22.60 8.82 -1.84
CA THR A 211 -23.21 8.07 -2.96
C THR A 211 -23.23 8.89 -4.26
N ILE A 212 -22.97 8.22 -5.39
CA ILE A 212 -23.22 8.75 -6.74
C ILE A 212 -24.66 8.41 -7.14
N TYR A 213 -25.39 9.41 -7.63
CA TYR A 213 -26.75 9.26 -8.12
C TYR A 213 -26.79 9.48 -9.64
N LEU A 214 -27.56 8.66 -10.35
CA LEU A 214 -27.89 8.94 -11.74
C LEU A 214 -28.80 10.17 -11.81
N GLY A 215 -28.71 10.98 -12.87
CA GLY A 215 -29.58 12.16 -13.03
C GLY A 215 -31.07 11.84 -12.88
N SER A 216 -31.51 10.68 -13.38
CA SER A 216 -32.88 10.18 -13.23
C SER A 216 -33.32 9.87 -11.79
N GLU A 217 -32.37 9.63 -10.89
CA GLU A 217 -32.58 9.46 -9.44
C GLU A 217 -32.42 10.80 -8.71
N ALA A 218 -31.37 11.54 -9.06
CA ALA A 218 -31.03 12.85 -8.51
C ALA A 218 -32.22 13.83 -8.60
N VAL A 219 -32.98 13.81 -9.69
CA VAL A 219 -34.19 14.66 -9.84
C VAL A 219 -35.29 14.27 -8.85
N LYS A 220 -35.44 12.97 -8.56
CA LYS A 220 -36.45 12.48 -7.60
C LYS A 220 -36.06 12.85 -6.18
N LEU A 221 -34.76 12.78 -5.87
CA LEU A 221 -34.16 13.13 -4.57
C LEU A 221 -34.01 14.65 -4.35
N GLY A 222 -34.22 15.45 -5.40
CA GLY A 222 -34.10 16.90 -5.33
C GLY A 222 -32.67 17.42 -5.40
N LEU A 223 -31.70 16.57 -5.75
CA LEU A 223 -30.30 16.95 -5.98
C LEU A 223 -30.12 17.75 -7.28
N ILE A 224 -31.02 17.55 -8.24
CA ILE A 224 -31.16 18.41 -9.43
C ILE A 224 -32.63 18.82 -9.59
N ASP A 225 -32.90 19.77 -10.48
CA ASP A 225 -34.25 20.30 -10.69
C ASP A 225 -35.00 19.58 -11.81
N GLU A 226 -34.34 19.32 -12.94
CA GLU A 226 -34.99 18.70 -14.09
C GLU A 226 -34.00 17.94 -14.98
N ILE A 227 -34.53 16.98 -15.73
CA ILE A 227 -33.80 16.32 -16.80
C ILE A 227 -33.66 17.25 -18.02
N GLY A 228 -32.41 17.48 -18.42
CA GLY A 228 -32.09 18.36 -19.54
C GLY A 228 -30.62 18.38 -19.86
N ALA A 229 -30.29 19.15 -20.89
CA ALA A 229 -28.93 19.38 -21.35
C ALA A 229 -28.72 20.87 -21.60
N LEU A 230 -27.58 21.22 -22.17
CA LEU A 230 -27.12 22.60 -22.34
C LEU A 230 -28.17 23.54 -22.96
N GLN A 231 -28.89 23.09 -24.00
CA GLN A 231 -29.89 23.93 -24.66
C GLN A 231 -31.05 24.33 -23.73
N LYS A 232 -31.53 23.40 -22.88
CA LYS A 232 -32.55 23.73 -21.88
C LYS A 232 -32.02 24.72 -20.84
N ALA A 233 -30.77 24.53 -20.40
CA ALA A 233 -30.14 25.44 -19.44
C ALA A 233 -30.00 26.87 -20.00
N ILE A 234 -29.60 27.00 -21.28
CA ILE A 234 -29.53 28.29 -21.99
C ILE A 234 -30.91 28.93 -22.06
N SER A 235 -31.94 28.18 -22.49
CA SER A 235 -33.31 28.71 -22.56
C SER A 235 -33.83 29.13 -21.19
N LYS A 236 -33.55 28.35 -20.14
CA LYS A 236 -33.96 28.66 -18.76
C LYS A 236 -33.27 29.92 -18.24
N ALA A 237 -31.96 30.06 -18.47
CA ALA A 237 -31.21 31.24 -18.08
C ALA A 237 -31.72 32.51 -18.80
N ALA A 238 -32.03 32.39 -20.10
CA ALA A 238 -32.63 33.48 -20.88
C ALA A 238 -34.03 33.85 -20.36
N GLU A 239 -34.86 32.85 -20.04
CA GLU A 239 -36.20 33.03 -19.46
C GLU A 239 -36.12 33.79 -18.13
N GLU A 240 -35.24 33.38 -17.20
CA GLU A 240 -35.07 34.03 -15.90
C GLU A 240 -34.53 35.45 -15.99
N ALA A 241 -33.78 35.76 -17.07
CA ALA A 241 -33.32 37.11 -17.38
C ALA A 241 -34.30 37.92 -18.26
N GLY A 242 -35.46 37.36 -18.61
CA GLY A 242 -36.48 38.04 -19.42
C GLY A 242 -36.04 38.35 -20.86
N LEU A 243 -35.21 37.48 -21.45
CA LEU A 243 -34.65 37.67 -22.80
C LEU A 243 -35.47 36.93 -23.85
N VAL A 244 -35.80 37.62 -24.95
CA VAL A 244 -36.45 37.02 -26.14
C VAL A 244 -35.44 36.86 -27.27
N GLU A 245 -34.60 37.87 -27.50
CA GLU A 245 -33.49 37.82 -28.44
C GLU A 245 -32.18 37.96 -27.67
N TYR A 246 -31.31 36.98 -27.83
CA TYR A 246 -30.01 36.92 -27.17
C TYR A 246 -29.02 36.14 -28.02
N ASP A 247 -27.74 36.50 -27.88
CA ASP A 247 -26.65 35.68 -28.38
C ASP A 247 -26.11 34.80 -27.23
N VAL A 248 -25.45 33.70 -27.57
CA VAL A 248 -24.79 32.82 -26.60
C VAL A 248 -23.29 32.93 -26.81
N ILE A 249 -22.54 33.13 -25.73
CA ILE A 249 -21.08 33.25 -25.78
C ILE A 249 -20.43 32.28 -24.79
N ASP A 250 -19.42 31.55 -25.25
CA ASP A 250 -18.55 30.79 -24.37
C ASP A 250 -17.50 31.74 -23.76
N LEU A 251 -17.57 31.95 -22.45
CA LEU A 251 -16.68 32.88 -21.77
C LEU A 251 -15.28 32.31 -21.56
N ASN A 252 -15.12 30.98 -21.55
CA ASN A 252 -13.79 30.37 -21.45
C ASN A 252 -12.99 30.62 -22.73
N GLU A 253 -13.61 30.45 -23.91
CA GLU A 253 -12.94 30.70 -25.20
C GLU A 253 -12.63 32.19 -25.41
N ALA A 254 -13.56 33.08 -25.03
CA ALA A 254 -13.32 34.52 -25.07
C ALA A 254 -12.09 34.94 -24.22
N PHE A 255 -11.84 34.26 -23.10
CA PHE A 255 -10.66 34.49 -22.27
C PHE A 255 -9.39 33.79 -22.78
N LYS A 256 -9.50 32.65 -23.48
CA LYS A 256 -8.35 32.04 -24.17
C LYS A 256 -7.79 32.98 -25.24
N GLU A 257 -8.64 33.60 -26.05
CA GLU A 257 -8.20 34.56 -27.07
C GLU A 257 -7.50 35.79 -26.46
N VAL A 258 -7.96 36.26 -25.29
CA VAL A 258 -7.31 37.35 -24.54
C VAL A 258 -6.00 36.88 -23.89
N ALA A 259 -5.92 35.66 -23.38
CA ALA A 259 -4.71 35.11 -22.77
C ALA A 259 -3.58 34.88 -23.79
N TYR A 260 -3.89 34.50 -25.03
CA TYR A 260 -2.89 34.45 -26.11
C TYR A 260 -2.34 35.82 -26.50
N SER A 261 -3.10 36.90 -26.25
CA SER A 261 -2.68 38.29 -26.49
C SER A 261 -1.77 38.86 -25.39
N TRP A 262 -1.72 38.25 -24.20
CA TRP A 262 -0.92 38.68 -23.06
C TRP A 262 -0.06 37.50 -22.61
N GLY A 263 1.09 37.34 -23.25
CA GLY A 263 1.94 36.15 -23.15
C GLY A 263 2.04 35.56 -21.75
N SER A 264 1.55 34.32 -21.61
CA SER A 264 1.79 33.47 -20.45
C SER A 264 2.06 32.05 -20.93
N LEU A 265 3.27 31.58 -20.63
CA LEU A 265 3.69 30.19 -20.66
C LEU A 265 3.02 29.49 -19.46
N SER A 266 1.80 28.96 -19.63
CA SER A 266 1.27 27.97 -18.70
C SER A 266 1.26 26.62 -19.41
N SER A 267 2.26 25.82 -19.07
CA SER A 267 2.51 24.49 -19.60
C SER A 267 1.29 23.57 -19.56
N ASN A 268 1.06 22.86 -20.66
CA ASN A 268 0.17 21.72 -20.85
C ASN A 268 0.43 20.59 -19.83
N LEU A 269 -0.05 20.73 -18.60
CA LEU A 269 -0.32 19.58 -17.75
C LEU A 269 -1.84 19.43 -17.63
N THR A 270 -2.49 19.01 -18.72
CA THR A 270 -3.83 18.43 -18.61
C THR A 270 -3.68 17.08 -17.91
N LEU A 271 -3.56 17.11 -16.58
CA LEU A 271 -3.63 15.92 -15.74
C LEU A 271 -4.98 15.27 -16.02
N ASN A 272 -4.95 14.12 -16.68
CA ASN A 272 -6.17 13.33 -16.87
C ASN A 272 -6.63 12.89 -15.48
N TRP A 273 -7.75 13.44 -15.01
CA TRP A 273 -8.25 13.18 -13.66
C TRP A 273 -8.51 11.69 -13.40
N ARG A 274 -8.68 10.89 -14.46
CA ARG A 274 -8.82 9.43 -14.38
C ARG A 274 -7.55 8.70 -13.95
N ASN A 275 -6.39 9.34 -14.06
CA ASN A 275 -5.09 8.77 -13.67
C ASN A 275 -4.59 9.37 -12.34
N LEU A 276 -5.42 10.13 -11.61
CA LEU A 276 -5.01 10.71 -10.34
C LEU A 276 -4.88 9.63 -9.27
N THR A 277 -3.75 9.66 -8.57
CA THR A 277 -3.53 8.86 -7.37
C THR A 277 -3.30 9.74 -6.16
N VAL A 278 -3.49 9.17 -4.95
CA VAL A 278 -3.20 9.87 -3.70
C VAL A 278 -1.73 10.32 -3.65
N GLU A 279 -0.82 9.55 -4.24
CA GLU A 279 0.59 9.94 -4.36
C GLU A 279 0.78 11.19 -5.23
N VAL A 280 0.14 11.23 -6.41
CA VAL A 280 0.16 12.43 -7.28
C VAL A 280 -0.43 13.62 -6.54
N LEU A 281 -1.57 13.45 -5.86
CA LEU A 281 -2.19 14.53 -5.07
C LEU A 281 -1.27 15.02 -3.95
N ASN A 282 -0.66 14.12 -3.18
CA ASN A 282 0.28 14.49 -2.12
C ASN A 282 1.55 15.17 -2.64
N SER A 283 1.97 14.89 -3.88
CA SER A 283 3.08 15.61 -4.52
C SER A 283 2.73 17.05 -4.89
N LEU A 284 1.45 17.32 -5.19
CA LEU A 284 0.95 18.65 -5.51
C LEU A 284 0.67 19.44 -4.22
N GLN A 285 0.07 18.79 -3.22
CA GLN A 285 -0.18 19.36 -1.90
C GLN A 285 0.14 18.33 -0.82
N PRO A 286 1.27 18.49 -0.09
CA PRO A 286 1.69 17.53 0.91
C PRO A 286 0.69 17.47 2.08
N PRO A 287 0.61 16.33 2.79
CA PRO A 287 -0.24 16.22 3.97
C PRO A 287 0.10 17.25 5.05
N PRO A 288 -0.88 17.70 5.83
CA PRO A 288 -2.30 17.31 5.80
C PRO A 288 -3.08 18.01 4.67
N SER A 289 -4.02 17.30 4.07
CA SER A 289 -4.77 17.77 2.90
C SER A 289 -6.23 17.28 2.92
N ILE A 290 -7.13 18.06 2.31
CA ILE A 290 -8.58 17.84 2.28
C ILE A 290 -9.10 18.07 0.86
N TRP A 291 -9.90 17.14 0.34
CA TRP A 291 -10.44 17.18 -1.02
C TRP A 291 -11.95 16.94 -1.05
N TYR A 292 -12.62 17.73 -1.87
CA TYR A 292 -13.94 17.40 -2.42
C TYR A 292 -13.72 16.76 -3.79
N LEU A 293 -13.20 15.54 -3.82
CA LEU A 293 -12.81 14.85 -5.05
C LEU A 293 -13.34 13.42 -5.09
N TYR A 294 -13.96 13.05 -6.21
CA TYR A 294 -14.20 11.67 -6.58
C TYR A 294 -12.96 11.07 -7.26
N LEU A 295 -12.47 9.95 -6.75
CA LEU A 295 -11.34 9.20 -7.32
C LEU A 295 -11.82 7.81 -7.80
N PRO A 296 -11.81 7.52 -9.12
CA PRO A 296 -12.10 6.18 -9.61
C PRO A 296 -10.96 5.25 -9.17
N SER A 297 -11.32 4.16 -8.50
CA SER A 297 -10.42 3.29 -7.72
C SER A 297 -9.40 2.51 -8.56
N GLU A 298 -8.31 3.14 -8.99
CA GLU A 298 -7.02 2.49 -9.30
C GLU A 298 -5.90 2.97 -8.38
N SER A 299 -6.17 3.96 -7.54
CA SER A 299 -5.24 4.43 -6.53
C SER A 299 -5.37 3.57 -5.30
N SER A 300 -4.44 2.62 -5.14
CA SER A 300 -4.07 2.09 -3.85
C SER A 300 -4.00 3.27 -2.88
N PHE A 301 -4.88 3.33 -1.87
CA PHE A 301 -4.69 4.19 -0.70
C PHE A 301 -3.52 3.65 0.14
N THR A 302 -2.42 3.25 -0.51
CA THR A 302 -1.20 2.83 0.12
C THR A 302 -0.59 4.09 0.69
N VAL A 303 -0.99 4.41 1.91
CA VAL A 303 -0.19 5.27 2.78
C VAL A 303 1.18 4.62 2.77
N LEU A 304 2.16 5.31 2.18
CA LEU A 304 3.56 4.94 2.23
C LEU A 304 3.91 4.78 3.71
N SER A 305 3.91 3.54 4.20
CA SER A 305 4.69 3.16 5.36
C SER A 305 6.16 3.15 4.94
N ASN A 306 6.67 4.28 4.45
CA ASN A 306 8.11 4.52 4.35
C ASN A 306 8.62 4.91 5.74
N VAL A 307 8.33 4.06 6.72
CA VAL A 307 9.31 3.78 7.74
C VAL A 307 9.91 2.48 7.24
N GLU A 308 11.02 2.57 6.52
CA GLU A 308 11.97 1.47 6.55
C GLU A 308 12.14 1.14 8.03
N SER A 309 11.59 0.00 8.43
CA SER A 309 11.85 -0.57 9.74
C SER A 309 13.35 -0.84 9.76
N THR A 310 14.11 0.17 10.16
CA THR A 310 15.49 0.03 10.55
C THR A 310 15.44 -1.01 11.65
N THR A 311 15.90 -2.22 11.32
CA THR A 311 16.08 -3.31 12.25
C THR A 311 17.16 -2.90 13.24
N VAL A 312 16.81 -2.04 14.19
CA VAL A 312 17.57 -1.89 15.41
C VAL A 312 17.18 -3.08 16.27
N GLY A 313 17.88 -4.19 16.04
CA GLY A 313 17.89 -5.33 16.94
C GLY A 313 18.48 -4.89 18.27
N THR A 314 17.64 -4.40 19.18
CA THR A 314 17.95 -4.40 20.60
C THR A 314 17.20 -5.55 21.24
N SER A 315 17.84 -6.71 21.18
CA SER A 315 17.51 -7.84 22.04
C SER A 315 17.88 -7.46 23.47
N VAL A 316 16.92 -6.89 24.20
CA VAL A 316 17.05 -6.73 25.65
C VAL A 316 16.81 -8.11 26.27
N PHE A 317 17.86 -8.95 26.25
CA PHE A 317 17.89 -10.16 27.04
C PHE A 317 17.93 -9.75 28.51
N ASN A 318 16.81 -9.93 29.19
CA ASN A 318 16.79 -10.02 30.63
C ASN A 318 16.64 -11.51 30.97
N GLU A 319 17.74 -12.20 31.25
CA GLU A 319 17.76 -13.63 31.66
C GLU A 319 16.95 -13.90 32.95
N HIS A 320 16.43 -12.84 33.58
CA HIS A 320 15.69 -12.87 34.84
C HIS A 320 14.20 -12.46 34.71
N GLY A 321 13.66 -12.41 33.49
CA GLY A 321 12.23 -12.13 33.26
C GLY A 321 11.31 -13.18 33.89
N LYS A 322 10.18 -12.75 34.47
CA LYS A 322 9.13 -13.63 35.05
C LYS A 322 8.31 -14.37 33.99
N GLY A 323 8.44 -13.99 32.72
CA GLY A 323 7.73 -14.58 31.59
C GLY A 323 8.29 -14.05 30.27
N LEU A 324 7.97 -14.75 29.18
CA LEU A 324 8.46 -14.44 27.83
C LEU A 324 7.27 -14.32 26.87
N VAL A 325 7.16 -13.18 26.19
CA VAL A 325 6.18 -12.92 25.13
C VAL A 325 6.92 -12.94 23.80
N LEU A 326 6.49 -13.81 22.89
CA LEU A 326 7.04 -13.92 21.55
C LEU A 326 6.13 -13.20 20.55
N ILE A 327 6.73 -12.48 19.61
CA ILE A 327 6.04 -11.83 18.50
C ILE A 327 6.57 -12.43 17.20
N ASP A 328 5.66 -13.01 16.42
CA ASP A 328 6.02 -13.57 15.12
C ASP A 328 6.30 -12.45 14.12
N LYS A 329 7.48 -12.49 13.49
CA LYS A 329 7.82 -11.71 12.29
C LYS A 329 8.13 -12.59 11.08
N SER A 330 8.29 -13.91 11.26
CA SER A 330 8.57 -14.87 10.19
C SER A 330 7.45 -14.98 9.15
N HIS A 331 6.19 -14.72 9.55
CA HIS A 331 5.03 -14.81 8.65
C HIS A 331 4.60 -13.45 8.07
N GLY A 332 5.53 -12.49 7.99
CA GLY A 332 5.26 -11.17 7.43
C GLY A 332 4.28 -10.33 8.25
N ASN A 333 4.05 -10.69 9.52
CA ASN A 333 3.19 -9.97 10.46
C ASN A 333 3.48 -8.46 10.45
N LYS A 334 2.43 -7.68 10.21
CA LYS A 334 2.45 -6.21 10.05
C LYS A 334 2.42 -5.53 11.41
N VAL A 335 3.49 -5.71 12.17
CA VAL A 335 3.67 -5.14 13.51
C VAL A 335 5.13 -4.77 13.77
N SER A 336 5.38 -3.60 14.35
CA SER A 336 6.71 -3.12 14.74
C SER A 336 6.84 -2.96 16.25
N THR A 337 8.05 -2.63 16.72
CA THR A 337 8.27 -2.24 18.13
C THR A 337 7.46 -0.99 18.49
N TRP A 338 7.36 -0.03 17.57
CA TRP A 338 6.58 1.19 17.75
C TRP A 338 5.09 0.89 17.87
N ASP A 339 4.56 -0.04 17.08
CA ASP A 339 3.13 -0.40 17.13
C ASP A 339 2.73 -1.07 18.46
N LEU A 340 3.68 -1.69 19.14
CA LEU A 340 3.46 -2.38 20.42
C LEU A 340 4.10 -1.66 21.60
N ASP A 341 4.59 -0.43 21.43
CA ASP A 341 5.42 0.25 22.43
C ASP A 341 4.75 0.29 23.81
N ILE A 342 3.47 0.66 23.85
CA ILE A 342 2.69 0.69 25.10
C ILE A 342 2.52 -0.70 25.72
N LEU A 343 2.19 -1.71 24.91
CA LEU A 343 2.07 -3.08 25.40
C LEU A 343 3.42 -3.58 25.94
N ILE A 344 4.52 -3.31 25.23
CA ILE A 344 5.88 -3.68 25.62
C ILE A 344 6.28 -2.96 26.91
N ALA A 345 5.98 -1.67 27.05
CA ALA A 345 6.27 -0.89 28.25
C ALA A 345 5.52 -1.45 29.47
N GLU A 346 4.23 -1.78 29.33
CA GLU A 346 3.45 -2.39 30.40
C GLU A 346 3.95 -3.79 30.78
N LEU A 347 4.35 -4.62 29.81
CA LEU A 347 4.94 -5.94 30.06
C LEU A 347 6.31 -5.82 30.75
N THR A 348 7.17 -4.93 30.24
CA THR A 348 8.54 -4.74 30.73
C THR A 348 8.56 -4.18 32.15
N SER A 349 7.68 -3.22 32.47
CA SER A 349 7.53 -2.69 33.84
C SER A 349 7.10 -3.76 34.86
N ARG A 350 6.56 -4.89 34.39
CA ARG A 350 6.18 -6.06 35.20
C ARG A 350 7.20 -7.21 35.09
N ASN A 351 8.40 -6.93 34.57
CA ASN A 351 9.50 -7.87 34.39
C ASN A 351 9.16 -9.04 33.43
N ILE A 352 8.35 -8.79 32.40
CA ILE A 352 8.13 -9.73 31.29
C ILE A 352 9.03 -9.31 30.13
N THR A 353 9.72 -10.28 29.55
CA THR A 353 10.57 -10.07 28.37
C THR A 353 9.73 -10.22 27.10
N VAL A 354 9.88 -9.29 26.16
CA VAL A 354 9.24 -9.34 24.84
C VAL A 354 10.30 -9.55 23.77
N GLN A 355 10.07 -10.49 22.85
CA GLN A 355 11.01 -10.80 21.78
C GLN A 355 10.31 -10.98 20.44
N PHE A 356 10.83 -10.27 19.43
CA PHE A 356 10.46 -10.45 18.04
C PHE A 356 11.35 -11.53 17.41
N SER A 357 10.78 -12.42 16.60
CA SER A 357 11.56 -13.39 15.82
C SER A 357 11.12 -13.41 14.36
N SER A 358 12.06 -13.14 13.46
CA SER A 358 11.87 -13.25 12.01
C SER A 358 12.16 -14.66 11.47
N ASN A 359 12.57 -15.59 12.33
CA ASN A 359 12.84 -16.99 11.97
C ASN A 359 11.89 -17.91 12.75
N TRP A 360 11.10 -18.69 12.02
CA TRP A 360 10.11 -19.57 12.61
C TRP A 360 10.75 -20.65 13.49
N SER A 361 11.79 -21.34 13.04
CA SER A 361 12.44 -22.40 13.81
C SER A 361 12.93 -21.91 15.18
N ASN A 362 13.52 -20.71 15.22
CA ASN A 362 13.93 -20.08 16.46
C ASN A 362 12.70 -19.77 17.35
N LEU A 363 11.67 -19.11 16.80
CA LEU A 363 10.43 -18.81 17.53
C LEU A 363 9.80 -20.07 18.12
N ALA A 364 9.66 -21.12 17.31
CA ALA A 364 9.09 -22.40 17.70
C ALA A 364 9.87 -23.04 18.85
N SER A 365 11.21 -23.00 18.81
CA SER A 365 12.06 -23.52 19.88
C SER A 365 11.85 -22.79 21.22
N MET A 366 11.48 -21.51 21.16
CA MET A 366 11.26 -20.66 22.33
C MET A 366 9.85 -20.78 22.93
N LEU A 367 8.87 -21.30 22.17
CA LEU A 367 7.49 -21.50 22.65
C LEU A 367 7.41 -22.45 23.86
N GLY A 368 8.42 -23.29 24.07
CA GLY A 368 8.52 -24.12 25.28
C GLY A 368 8.49 -23.31 26.58
N ASN A 369 9.11 -22.12 26.58
CA ASN A 369 9.29 -21.25 27.75
C ASN A 369 8.49 -19.93 27.66
N ALA A 370 7.79 -19.69 26.56
CA ALA A 370 6.96 -18.50 26.41
C ALA A 370 5.66 -18.61 27.23
N SER A 371 5.16 -17.48 27.72
CA SER A 371 3.81 -17.34 28.28
C SER A 371 2.79 -16.89 27.25
N CYS A 372 3.24 -16.17 26.20
CA CYS A 372 2.37 -15.62 25.17
C CYS A 372 3.05 -15.66 23.79
N LEU A 373 2.24 -15.91 22.76
CA LEU A 373 2.59 -15.69 21.35
C LEU A 373 1.64 -14.63 20.77
N ILE A 374 2.19 -13.66 20.05
CA ILE A 374 1.45 -12.61 19.34
C ILE A 374 1.64 -12.81 17.83
N ILE A 375 0.51 -12.92 17.13
CA ILE A 375 0.40 -12.94 15.67
C ILE A 375 -0.46 -11.74 15.29
N ALA A 376 0.04 -10.87 14.43
CA ALA A 376 -0.58 -9.59 14.12
C ALA A 376 -0.55 -9.34 12.60
N SER A 377 -1.73 -9.49 11.98
CA SER A 377 -1.95 -9.28 10.54
C SER A 377 -0.86 -9.94 9.68
N PRO A 378 -0.70 -11.29 9.75
CA PRO A 378 0.27 -12.02 8.94
C PRO A 378 -0.02 -11.87 7.46
N THR A 379 1.03 -11.84 6.64
CA THR A 379 0.91 -11.83 5.17
C THR A 379 1.29 -13.16 4.54
N ILE A 380 1.78 -14.12 5.34
CA ILE A 380 2.17 -15.46 4.90
C ILE A 380 1.34 -16.49 5.69
N VAL A 381 0.84 -17.48 4.98
CA VAL A 381 0.00 -18.57 5.53
C VAL A 381 0.86 -19.47 6.42
N TYR A 382 0.33 -19.86 7.58
CA TYR A 382 0.93 -20.86 8.45
C TYR A 382 0.65 -22.26 7.90
N SER A 383 1.67 -23.11 7.83
CA SER A 383 1.52 -24.52 7.45
C SER A 383 0.80 -25.33 8.53
N PRO A 384 0.24 -26.52 8.19
CA PRO A 384 -0.37 -27.41 9.16
C PRO A 384 0.56 -27.79 10.33
N GLU A 385 1.85 -28.00 10.06
CA GLU A 385 2.85 -28.37 11.05
C GLU A 385 3.08 -27.22 12.05
N GLU A 386 3.20 -25.99 11.54
CA GLU A 386 3.34 -24.78 12.35
C GLU A 386 2.11 -24.54 13.22
N CYS A 387 0.92 -24.73 12.65
CA CYS A 387 -0.33 -24.67 13.38
C CYS A 387 -0.37 -25.66 14.55
N ASN A 388 0.09 -26.89 14.34
CA ASN A 388 0.12 -27.92 15.39
C ASN A 388 1.06 -27.52 16.55
N ILE A 389 2.19 -26.87 16.26
CA ILE A 389 3.11 -26.35 17.28
C ILE A 389 2.44 -25.25 18.11
N VAL A 390 1.72 -24.33 17.47
CA VAL A 390 0.97 -23.27 18.17
C VAL A 390 -0.18 -23.87 19.00
N GLU A 391 -0.89 -24.87 18.47
CA GLU A 391 -1.93 -25.60 19.21
C GLU A 391 -1.37 -26.29 20.45
N ASP A 392 -0.20 -26.95 20.37
CA ASP A 392 0.47 -27.54 21.53
C ASP A 392 0.81 -26.47 22.58
N PHE A 393 1.40 -25.35 22.14
CA PHE A 393 1.72 -24.22 23.01
C PHE A 393 0.49 -23.73 23.80
N VAL A 394 -0.64 -23.51 23.11
CA VAL A 394 -1.91 -23.16 23.76
C VAL A 394 -2.40 -24.32 24.65
N GLY A 395 -2.28 -25.56 24.21
CA GLY A 395 -2.63 -26.77 24.95
C GLY A 395 -1.85 -26.97 26.26
N ARG A 396 -0.66 -26.38 26.38
CA ARG A 396 0.16 -26.37 27.60
C ARG A 396 -0.18 -25.24 28.57
N GLY A 397 -1.09 -24.33 28.22
CA GLY A 397 -1.44 -23.18 29.05
C GLY A 397 -1.03 -21.83 28.46
N GLY A 398 -0.39 -21.82 27.29
CA GLY A 398 0.04 -20.61 26.61
C GLY A 398 -1.11 -19.69 26.21
N ILE A 399 -0.80 -18.40 26.05
CA ILE A 399 -1.72 -17.41 25.51
C ILE A 399 -1.38 -17.12 24.06
N LEU A 400 -2.37 -17.20 23.18
CA LEU A 400 -2.24 -16.77 21.80
C LEU A 400 -3.08 -15.51 21.59
N LEU A 401 -2.43 -14.42 21.18
CA LEU A 401 -3.10 -13.19 20.75
C LEU A 401 -3.06 -13.10 19.23
N LEU A 402 -4.24 -13.08 18.63
CA LEU A 402 -4.45 -12.88 17.20
C LEU A 402 -4.99 -11.47 16.99
N PHE A 403 -4.17 -10.60 16.41
CA PHE A 403 -4.61 -9.29 15.95
C PHE A 403 -4.76 -9.33 14.44
N PHE A 404 -5.82 -8.73 13.93
CA PHE A 404 -6.04 -8.58 12.51
C PHE A 404 -6.63 -7.21 12.24
N ASP A 405 -5.97 -6.45 11.37
CA ASP A 405 -6.46 -5.15 10.94
C ASP A 405 -6.61 -5.18 9.41
N PRO A 406 -7.86 -5.04 8.89
CA PRO A 406 -8.14 -5.05 7.47
C PRO A 406 -7.34 -4.03 6.66
N ALA A 407 -6.89 -2.92 7.26
CA ALA A 407 -6.08 -1.92 6.56
C ALA A 407 -4.79 -2.52 5.96
N TYR A 408 -4.27 -3.60 6.55
CA TYR A 408 -3.06 -4.28 6.05
C TYR A 408 -3.35 -5.41 5.06
N GLU A 409 -4.60 -5.89 4.96
CA GLU A 409 -4.97 -6.94 3.99
C GLU A 409 -5.28 -6.35 2.61
N TYR A 410 -5.80 -5.12 2.55
CA TYR A 410 -6.16 -4.43 1.31
C TYR A 410 -4.97 -3.74 0.59
N LEU A 411 -3.77 -4.35 0.62
CA LEU A 411 -2.58 -3.80 -0.04
C LEU A 411 -2.60 -3.94 -1.59
N SER A 412 -3.38 -4.88 -2.14
CA SER A 412 -3.64 -4.98 -3.59
C SER A 412 -5.05 -5.56 -3.86
N MET A 413 -5.79 -5.00 -4.82
CA MET A 413 -7.16 -5.46 -5.17
C MET A 413 -7.22 -6.86 -5.78
N PHE A 414 -6.08 -7.40 -6.24
CA PHE A 414 -6.02 -8.63 -7.03
C PHE A 414 -5.58 -9.87 -6.23
N GLU A 415 -5.11 -9.69 -5.00
CA GLU A 415 -4.62 -10.79 -4.17
C GLU A 415 -5.21 -10.70 -2.75
N LEU A 416 -6.42 -11.23 -2.59
CA LEU A 416 -7.01 -11.48 -1.28
C LEU A 416 -6.33 -12.71 -0.67
N PHE A 417 -5.26 -12.48 0.09
CA PHE A 417 -4.70 -13.53 0.94
C PHE A 417 -5.54 -13.64 2.22
N ASP A 418 -5.60 -14.83 2.82
CA ASP A 418 -6.27 -15.03 4.12
C ASP A 418 -5.35 -15.62 5.19
N PRO A 419 -4.14 -15.05 5.40
CA PRO A 419 -3.12 -15.72 6.19
C PRO A 419 -3.49 -15.82 7.66
N ILE A 420 -4.24 -14.84 8.20
CA ILE A 420 -4.71 -14.92 9.59
C ILE A 420 -5.65 -16.11 9.80
N ASN A 421 -6.52 -16.42 8.84
CA ASN A 421 -7.46 -17.53 8.99
C ASN A 421 -6.81 -18.90 8.82
N SER A 422 -5.58 -18.98 8.27
CA SER A 422 -4.81 -20.23 8.26
C SER A 422 -4.54 -20.78 9.66
N ILE A 423 -4.37 -19.89 10.65
CA ILE A 423 -4.20 -20.24 12.07
C ILE A 423 -5.48 -20.03 12.89
N ALA A 424 -6.26 -18.97 12.64
CA ALA A 424 -7.41 -18.62 13.48
C ALA A 424 -8.51 -19.70 13.44
N THR A 425 -8.72 -20.36 12.29
CA THR A 425 -9.75 -21.39 12.11
C THR A 425 -9.51 -22.63 12.97
N ARG A 426 -8.25 -22.92 13.31
CA ARG A 426 -7.87 -23.99 14.23
C ARG A 426 -8.46 -23.81 15.64
N PHE A 427 -8.67 -22.56 16.03
CA PHE A 427 -9.25 -22.20 17.32
C PHE A 427 -10.75 -21.85 17.24
N GLY A 428 -11.38 -22.05 16.07
CA GLY A 428 -12.80 -21.82 15.85
C GLY A 428 -13.17 -20.35 15.65
N PHE A 429 -12.22 -19.55 15.15
CA PHE A 429 -12.43 -18.17 14.71
C PHE A 429 -12.30 -18.05 13.20
N PHE A 430 -13.04 -17.12 12.61
CA PHE A 430 -12.86 -16.74 11.21
C PHE A 430 -12.99 -15.22 11.09
N PHE A 431 -11.93 -14.54 10.67
CA PHE A 431 -11.94 -13.12 10.39
C PHE A 431 -12.62 -12.88 9.05
N ALA A 432 -13.68 -12.10 9.05
CA ALA A 432 -14.43 -11.77 7.86
C ALA A 432 -13.61 -10.88 6.92
N LYS A 433 -13.84 -11.04 5.62
CA LYS A 433 -13.36 -10.07 4.63
C LYS A 433 -14.20 -8.80 4.71
N GLY A 434 -13.57 -7.66 4.47
CA GLY A 434 -14.18 -6.34 4.60
C GLY A 434 -13.75 -5.64 5.87
N TYR A 435 -14.29 -4.45 6.04
CA TYR A 435 -14.22 -3.69 7.29
C TYR A 435 -15.63 -3.38 7.78
N LEU A 436 -15.72 -3.02 9.05
CA LEU A 436 -16.93 -2.54 9.68
C LEU A 436 -16.94 -1.01 9.68
N TYR A 437 -18.13 -0.43 9.53
CA TYR A 437 -18.31 1.01 9.66
C TYR A 437 -19.66 1.36 10.27
N ASN A 438 -19.82 2.56 10.79
CA ASN A 438 -21.06 3.06 11.34
C ASN A 438 -21.30 4.49 10.85
N GLU A 439 -22.51 4.78 10.40
CA GLU A 439 -22.86 6.10 9.84
C GLU A 439 -23.59 7.01 10.84
N ILE A 440 -23.90 6.49 12.03
CA ILE A 440 -24.70 7.17 13.05
C ILE A 440 -23.87 7.43 14.31
N ASN A 441 -23.19 6.40 14.81
CA ASN A 441 -22.41 6.48 16.03
C ASN A 441 -20.98 5.95 15.79
N TYR A 442 -20.06 6.88 15.55
CA TYR A 442 -18.66 6.61 15.23
C TYR A 442 -17.75 7.66 15.87
N TYR A 443 -16.47 7.35 16.03
CA TYR A 443 -15.46 8.25 16.59
C TYR A 443 -14.69 8.99 15.49
N GLY A 444 -15.00 10.26 15.27
CA GLY A 444 -14.31 11.06 14.25
C GLY A 444 -14.86 10.81 12.85
N PHE A 445 -14.66 9.62 12.28
CA PHE A 445 -15.18 9.24 10.94
C PHE A 445 -15.72 7.80 10.90
N TYR A 446 -16.53 7.49 9.89
CA TYR A 446 -17.42 6.32 9.84
C TYR A 446 -16.78 4.94 10.07
N ARG A 447 -15.47 4.75 9.80
CA ARG A 447 -14.80 3.45 10.03
C ARG A 447 -14.37 3.23 11.49
N ASN A 448 -14.24 4.28 12.27
CA ASN A 448 -13.89 4.19 13.67
C ASN A 448 -15.15 3.87 14.49
N ILE A 449 -15.37 2.59 14.77
CA ILE A 449 -16.58 2.12 15.43
C ILE A 449 -16.42 2.07 16.94
N TYR A 450 -17.50 2.41 17.64
CA TYR A 450 -17.60 2.14 19.07
C TYR A 450 -17.93 0.67 19.33
N VAL A 451 -17.30 0.11 20.36
CA VAL A 451 -17.59 -1.22 20.91
C VAL A 451 -18.05 -1.01 22.33
N ASN A 452 -19.32 -1.30 22.60
CA ASN A 452 -19.96 -0.96 23.89
C ASN A 452 -20.81 -2.09 24.46
N ARG A 453 -20.86 -3.24 23.79
CA ARG A 453 -21.47 -4.45 24.31
C ARG A 453 -20.39 -5.46 24.66
N PHE A 454 -20.36 -5.82 25.93
CA PHE A 454 -19.37 -6.72 26.48
C PHE A 454 -20.04 -7.88 27.21
N LYS A 455 -19.49 -9.07 27.03
CA LYS A 455 -19.75 -10.20 27.90
C LYS A 455 -18.64 -10.22 28.94
N ASP A 456 -18.99 -10.39 30.21
CA ASP A 456 -18.02 -10.43 31.30
C ASP A 456 -16.95 -11.51 31.06
N SER A 457 -15.70 -11.07 31.11
CA SER A 457 -14.52 -11.91 30.98
C SER A 457 -13.30 -11.22 31.57
N ASN A 458 -12.18 -11.96 31.72
CA ASN A 458 -10.94 -11.37 32.21
C ASN A 458 -10.40 -10.24 31.31
N VAL A 459 -10.72 -10.26 30.01
CA VAL A 459 -10.25 -9.27 29.04
C VAL A 459 -11.20 -8.06 28.92
N THR A 460 -12.50 -8.27 29.12
CA THR A 460 -13.54 -7.23 29.00
C THR A 460 -14.00 -6.64 30.33
N ARG A 461 -13.44 -7.09 31.46
CA ARG A 461 -13.82 -6.60 32.79
C ARG A 461 -13.65 -5.08 32.91
N ASP A 462 -14.64 -4.46 33.53
CA ASP A 462 -14.70 -3.03 33.82
C ASP A 462 -14.54 -2.11 32.59
N LEU A 463 -14.76 -2.61 31.37
CA LEU A 463 -14.81 -1.80 30.15
C LEU A 463 -16.22 -1.21 29.98
N LYS A 464 -16.30 0.07 29.65
CA LYS A 464 -17.54 0.78 29.34
C LYS A 464 -17.70 1.00 27.84
N SER A 465 -16.61 1.37 27.17
CA SER A 465 -16.59 1.64 25.73
C SER A 465 -15.17 1.48 25.21
N LEU A 466 -15.04 1.03 23.97
CA LEU A 466 -13.80 1.04 23.21
C LEU A 466 -14.03 1.71 21.86
N VAL A 467 -12.96 2.13 21.21
CA VAL A 467 -12.98 2.54 19.80
C VAL A 467 -12.00 1.69 19.03
N PHE A 468 -12.51 1.00 18.01
CA PHE A 468 -11.69 0.30 17.02
C PHE A 468 -11.68 1.09 15.71
N PHE A 469 -10.51 1.28 15.11
CA PHE A 469 -10.28 2.26 14.04
C PHE A 469 -10.43 1.66 12.65
N THR A 470 -10.00 0.42 12.49
CA THR A 470 -10.28 -0.38 11.30
C THR A 470 -10.62 -1.79 11.75
N ALA A 471 -11.89 -2.01 12.11
CA ALA A 471 -12.35 -3.31 12.58
C ALA A 471 -12.87 -4.18 11.43
N THR A 472 -12.79 -5.51 11.57
CA THR A 472 -13.66 -6.45 10.83
C THR A 472 -14.59 -7.23 11.79
N HIS A 473 -15.46 -8.06 11.23
CA HIS A 473 -16.21 -9.04 11.99
C HIS A 473 -15.37 -10.31 12.21
N ILE A 474 -15.40 -10.86 13.42
CA ILE A 474 -14.93 -12.20 13.73
C ILE A 474 -16.15 -13.10 13.83
N TYR A 475 -16.27 -14.13 12.99
CA TYR A 475 -17.26 -15.19 13.15
C TYR A 475 -16.79 -16.16 14.24
N PRO A 476 -17.39 -16.14 15.43
CA PRO A 476 -16.95 -17.02 16.51
C PRO A 476 -17.92 -18.18 16.65
N SER A 477 -17.42 -19.38 16.96
CA SER A 477 -18.28 -20.54 17.28
C SER A 477 -18.95 -20.39 18.67
N ASN A 478 -19.77 -19.35 18.89
CA ASN A 478 -20.37 -18.91 20.16
C ASN A 478 -19.39 -18.36 21.22
N ARG A 479 -18.33 -17.68 20.76
CA ARG A 479 -17.16 -17.29 21.56
C ARG A 479 -16.85 -15.79 21.57
N GLY A 480 -17.76 -14.95 21.08
CA GLY A 480 -17.62 -13.49 21.16
C GLY A 480 -17.65 -13.00 22.61
N VAL A 481 -16.90 -11.92 22.88
CA VAL A 481 -16.91 -11.22 24.17
C VAL A 481 -17.08 -9.71 24.05
N ALA A 482 -16.85 -9.13 22.87
CA ALA A 482 -17.19 -7.74 22.61
C ALA A 482 -17.79 -7.59 21.21
N TRP A 483 -18.80 -6.73 21.09
CA TRP A 483 -19.54 -6.52 19.85
C TRP A 483 -19.76 -5.04 19.55
N SER A 484 -19.86 -4.75 18.24
CA SER A 484 -20.29 -3.45 17.75
C SER A 484 -21.76 -3.15 18.10
N SER A 485 -22.16 -1.89 17.93
CA SER A 485 -23.57 -1.50 17.94
C SER A 485 -24.35 -2.10 16.77
N GLU A 486 -25.68 -2.20 16.90
CA GLU A 486 -26.57 -2.85 15.90
C GLU A 486 -26.66 -2.13 14.56
N ASN A 487 -26.35 -0.83 14.52
CA ASN A 487 -26.32 0.01 13.33
C ASN A 487 -24.94 0.03 12.64
N THR A 488 -24.02 -0.82 13.07
CA THR A 488 -22.75 -1.02 12.36
C THR A 488 -23.01 -1.85 11.10
N TYR A 489 -22.37 -1.48 10.00
CA TYR A 489 -22.44 -2.12 8.70
C TYR A 489 -21.18 -2.95 8.43
N SER A 490 -21.36 -4.09 7.77
CA SER A 490 -20.28 -4.80 7.08
C SER A 490 -20.12 -4.26 5.66
N SER A 491 -18.89 -3.89 5.27
CA SER A 491 -18.59 -3.35 3.94
C SER A 491 -18.76 -4.36 2.81
N THR A 492 -18.67 -5.65 3.10
CA THR A 492 -18.81 -6.73 2.11
C THR A 492 -20.21 -7.31 2.08
N ALA A 493 -20.87 -7.44 3.23
CA ALA A 493 -22.23 -7.95 3.30
C ALA A 493 -23.30 -6.87 3.03
N GLU A 494 -22.92 -5.59 3.07
CA GLU A 494 -23.80 -4.41 2.94
C GLU A 494 -25.04 -4.49 3.86
N LYS A 495 -24.83 -5.02 5.07
CA LYS A 495 -25.88 -5.23 6.06
C LYS A 495 -25.50 -4.59 7.38
N THR A 496 -26.52 -4.08 8.07
CA THR A 496 -26.40 -3.71 9.47
C THR A 496 -26.45 -4.94 10.35
N GLY A 497 -25.74 -4.88 11.48
CA GLY A 497 -25.83 -5.91 12.48
C GLY A 497 -24.94 -5.65 13.69
N GLU A 498 -25.10 -6.54 14.65
CA GLU A 498 -24.16 -6.70 15.74
C GLU A 498 -23.02 -7.62 15.30
N TYR A 499 -21.81 -7.10 15.23
CA TYR A 499 -20.64 -7.86 14.81
C TYR A 499 -19.70 -8.08 15.99
N ALA A 500 -19.35 -9.33 16.25
CA ALA A 500 -18.29 -9.64 17.21
C ALA A 500 -16.95 -9.10 16.68
N VAL A 501 -16.23 -8.39 17.54
CA VAL A 501 -14.94 -7.74 17.25
C VAL A 501 -13.82 -8.20 18.19
N ILE A 502 -14.20 -8.78 19.33
CA ILE A 502 -13.29 -9.52 20.20
C ILE A 502 -13.91 -10.88 20.49
N ALA A 503 -13.12 -11.93 20.34
CA ALA A 503 -13.53 -13.30 20.66
C ALA A 503 -12.47 -14.02 21.51
N ILE A 504 -12.92 -14.95 22.36
CA ILE A 504 -12.04 -15.70 23.26
C ILE A 504 -12.35 -17.20 23.23
N VAL A 505 -11.30 -18.02 23.22
CA VAL A 505 -11.38 -19.46 23.42
C VAL A 505 -10.54 -19.81 24.63
N LYS A 506 -11.17 -20.42 25.63
CA LYS A 506 -10.45 -20.99 26.77
C LYS A 506 -10.33 -22.49 26.60
N MET A 507 -9.11 -22.99 26.62
CA MET A 507 -8.75 -24.41 26.65
C MET A 507 -7.94 -24.65 27.93
N ASN A 508 -6.86 -25.42 27.87
CA ASN A 508 -5.83 -25.39 28.91
C ASN A 508 -5.15 -24.01 28.95
N GLY A 509 -4.86 -23.43 27.77
CA GLY A 509 -4.45 -22.04 27.59
C GLY A 509 -5.60 -21.14 27.15
N THR A 510 -5.27 -19.98 26.56
CA THR A 510 -6.27 -19.00 26.11
C THR A 510 -5.90 -18.43 24.74
N VAL A 511 -6.86 -18.38 23.83
CA VAL A 511 -6.72 -17.68 22.55
C VAL A 511 -7.66 -16.48 22.52
N LEU A 512 -7.12 -15.32 22.21
CA LEU A 512 -7.86 -14.08 22.02
C LEU A 512 -7.70 -13.60 20.58
N ALA A 513 -8.81 -13.23 19.97
CA ALA A 513 -8.86 -12.67 18.63
C ALA A 513 -9.43 -11.25 18.69
N PHE A 514 -8.72 -10.30 18.08
CA PHE A 514 -9.08 -8.90 17.97
C PHE A 514 -9.13 -8.50 16.50
N SER A 515 -10.21 -7.85 16.09
CA SER A 515 -10.42 -7.45 14.70
C SER A 515 -9.89 -6.08 14.33
N ASP A 516 -9.13 -5.47 15.23
CA ASP A 516 -8.35 -4.25 15.03
C ASP A 516 -7.04 -4.39 15.84
N GLN A 517 -5.97 -3.75 15.36
CA GLN A 517 -4.70 -3.65 16.08
C GLN A 517 -4.26 -2.19 16.29
N THR A 518 -4.90 -1.23 15.60
CA THR A 518 -4.58 0.20 15.69
C THR A 518 -4.70 0.74 17.11
N PHE A 519 -5.64 0.20 17.92
CA PHE A 519 -5.83 0.58 19.32
C PHE A 519 -4.60 0.36 20.23
N LEU A 520 -3.60 -0.41 19.79
CA LEU A 520 -2.36 -0.64 20.55
C LEU A 520 -1.38 0.54 20.47
N THR A 521 -1.59 1.45 19.51
CA THR A 521 -0.64 2.52 19.17
C THR A 521 -1.04 3.86 19.76
N GLU A 522 -0.07 4.73 20.05
CA GLU A 522 -0.37 6.11 20.43
C GLU A 522 -0.80 6.95 19.21
N PRO A 523 -1.80 7.84 19.37
CA PRO A 523 -2.55 8.16 20.60
C PRO A 523 -3.81 7.30 20.80
N TYR A 524 -4.09 6.36 19.90
CA TYR A 524 -5.33 5.58 19.85
C TYR A 524 -5.56 4.66 21.05
N CYS A 525 -4.49 4.24 21.71
CA CYS A 525 -4.57 3.49 22.96
C CYS A 525 -5.23 4.29 24.09
N TYR A 526 -5.22 5.62 24.07
CA TYR A 526 -5.86 6.44 25.11
C TYR A 526 -7.29 6.87 24.78
N VAL A 527 -7.86 6.38 23.68
CA VAL A 527 -9.25 6.66 23.31
C VAL A 527 -10.18 5.69 24.05
N GLU A 528 -11.21 6.23 24.71
CA GLU A 528 -12.13 5.45 25.57
C GLU A 528 -11.36 4.54 26.55
N ASP A 529 -11.80 3.29 26.76
CA ASP A 529 -11.12 2.33 27.64
C ASP A 529 -10.06 1.48 26.90
N ASN A 530 -9.54 1.89 25.73
CA ASN A 530 -8.57 1.09 24.96
C ASN A 530 -7.32 0.75 25.78
N TYR A 531 -6.77 1.69 26.54
CA TYR A 531 -5.59 1.46 27.39
C TYR A 531 -5.91 0.46 28.51
N LYS A 532 -7.13 0.51 29.04
CA LYS A 532 -7.59 -0.46 30.05
C LYS A 532 -7.74 -1.86 29.46
N LEU A 533 -8.17 -1.99 28.21
CA LEU A 533 -8.14 -3.27 27.49
C LEU A 533 -6.70 -3.81 27.40
N ILE A 534 -5.71 -2.96 27.07
CA ILE A 534 -4.29 -3.34 27.07
C ILE A 534 -3.86 -3.84 28.46
N LEU A 535 -4.22 -3.14 29.53
CA LEU A 535 -3.92 -3.58 30.90
C LEU A 535 -4.58 -4.94 31.24
N ASN A 536 -5.81 -5.18 30.80
CA ASN A 536 -6.48 -6.46 30.98
C ASN A 536 -5.76 -7.60 30.22
N ILE A 537 -5.21 -7.33 29.03
CA ILE A 537 -4.38 -8.29 28.27
C ILE A 537 -3.09 -8.58 29.04
N VAL A 538 -2.40 -7.55 29.53
CA VAL A 538 -1.16 -7.68 30.33
C VAL A 538 -1.40 -8.53 31.58
N ASP A 539 -2.50 -8.27 32.30
CA ASP A 539 -2.88 -9.04 33.48
C ASP A 539 -3.21 -10.51 33.16
N LEU A 540 -3.72 -10.77 31.96
CA LEU A 540 -3.97 -12.13 31.48
C LEU A 540 -2.63 -12.84 31.19
N ILE A 541 -1.68 -12.16 30.55
CA ILE A 541 -0.31 -12.66 30.31
C ILE A 541 0.42 -12.97 31.61
N LEU A 542 0.31 -12.09 32.62
CA LEU A 542 0.93 -12.28 33.93
C LEU A 542 0.43 -13.53 34.68
N LYS A 543 -0.82 -13.93 34.43
CA LYS A 543 -1.47 -15.04 35.12
C LYS A 543 -1.36 -16.36 34.35
N ALA A 544 -0.70 -16.38 33.19
CA ALA A 544 -0.52 -17.63 32.46
C ALA A 544 0.48 -18.56 33.15
N GLU A 545 0.02 -19.78 33.40
CA GLU A 545 0.83 -20.88 33.90
C GLU A 545 1.03 -21.89 32.77
N VAL A 546 2.13 -21.72 32.02
CA VAL A 546 2.47 -22.63 30.92
C VAL A 546 3.22 -23.83 31.48
N LYS A 547 2.63 -25.02 31.30
CA LYS A 547 3.31 -26.27 31.66
C LYS A 547 4.57 -26.41 30.81
N PRO A 548 5.72 -26.66 31.42
CA PRO A 548 6.94 -26.92 30.66
C PRO A 548 6.66 -28.11 29.75
N THR A 549 7.20 -28.05 28.53
CA THR A 549 7.16 -29.19 27.63
C THR A 549 7.68 -30.40 28.41
N VAL A 550 6.89 -31.49 28.46
CA VAL A 550 7.40 -32.76 28.95
C VAL A 550 8.54 -33.11 28.00
N LYS A 551 9.76 -32.81 28.44
CA LYS A 551 10.92 -33.45 27.85
C LYS A 551 10.66 -34.92 28.08
N GLU A 552 10.31 -35.66 27.02
CA GLU A 552 10.92 -36.96 26.90
C GLU A 552 12.40 -36.71 27.15
N VAL A 553 12.87 -37.22 28.29
CA VAL A 553 14.29 -37.31 28.57
C VAL A 553 14.80 -38.35 27.59
N VAL A 554 14.92 -37.96 26.33
CA VAL A 554 16.10 -38.34 25.59
C VAL A 554 17.18 -37.54 26.30
N GLU A 555 18.06 -38.25 27.00
CA GLU A 555 19.30 -37.70 27.49
C GLU A 555 19.85 -36.74 26.43
N LYS A 556 20.39 -35.60 26.83
CA LYS A 556 21.33 -34.86 25.98
C LYS A 556 22.50 -35.81 25.70
N ALA A 557 22.31 -36.74 24.76
CA ALA A 557 23.36 -37.22 23.92
C ALA A 557 23.92 -35.96 23.29
N VAL A 558 25.23 -35.78 23.42
CA VAL A 558 25.94 -34.78 22.65
C VAL A 558 25.53 -35.04 21.20
N GLU A 559 24.73 -34.15 20.60
CA GLU A 559 24.34 -34.26 19.20
C GLU A 559 25.62 -34.08 18.40
N GLU A 560 26.24 -35.21 18.07
CA GLU A 560 27.43 -35.29 17.27
C GLU A 560 27.23 -36.34 16.19
N ILE A 561 27.69 -36.02 14.97
CA ILE A 561 27.82 -36.99 13.90
C ILE A 561 29.30 -37.32 13.77
N THR A 562 29.69 -38.55 14.10
CA THR A 562 31.04 -39.06 13.85
C THR A 562 31.23 -39.34 12.35
N GLU A 563 32.46 -39.61 11.94
CA GLU A 563 32.78 -39.92 10.55
C GLU A 563 31.91 -41.06 9.98
N PRO A 564 31.35 -40.92 8.76
CA PRO A 564 30.47 -41.92 8.17
C PRO A 564 31.13 -43.29 7.96
N GLU A 565 30.43 -44.36 8.33
CA GLU A 565 30.89 -45.73 8.15
C GLU A 565 30.48 -46.28 6.78
N LEU A 566 31.28 -45.94 5.76
CA LEU A 566 31.10 -46.35 4.36
C LEU A 566 32.25 -47.28 3.92
N PRO A 567 32.10 -48.63 4.03
CA PRO A 567 33.12 -49.57 3.60
C PRO A 567 33.30 -49.57 2.07
N VAL A 568 34.48 -50.00 1.60
CA VAL A 568 34.74 -50.21 0.16
C VAL A 568 33.69 -51.14 -0.44
N GLY A 569 33.20 -50.79 -1.64
CA GLY A 569 32.08 -51.45 -2.30
C GLY A 569 30.71 -50.89 -1.93
N THR A 570 30.64 -49.83 -1.10
CA THR A 570 29.37 -49.13 -0.82
C THR A 570 28.89 -48.39 -2.06
N VAL A 571 27.63 -48.59 -2.44
CA VAL A 571 26.95 -47.90 -3.54
C VAL A 571 25.74 -47.16 -3.01
N LYS A 572 25.59 -45.89 -3.38
CA LYS A 572 24.42 -45.04 -3.09
C LYS A 572 23.78 -44.60 -4.40
N GLU A 573 22.45 -44.62 -4.46
CA GLU A 573 21.69 -43.95 -5.50
C GLU A 573 21.00 -42.73 -4.91
N PHE A 574 20.99 -41.63 -5.64
CA PHE A 574 20.29 -40.40 -5.31
C PHE A 574 19.32 -40.02 -6.42
N ILE A 575 18.27 -39.30 -6.06
CA ILE A 575 17.47 -38.52 -7.00
C ILE A 575 17.99 -37.08 -6.96
N GLU A 576 18.56 -36.63 -8.06
CA GLU A 576 18.93 -35.24 -8.30
C GLU A 576 17.80 -34.54 -9.05
N ARG A 577 17.40 -33.36 -8.59
CA ARG A 577 16.42 -32.50 -9.24
C ARG A 577 17.11 -31.21 -9.63
N ILE A 578 17.10 -30.89 -10.92
CA ILE A 578 17.66 -29.66 -11.47
C ILE A 578 16.53 -28.92 -12.15
N ASP A 579 16.16 -27.75 -11.62
CA ASP A 579 15.06 -26.91 -12.15
C ASP A 579 13.74 -27.67 -12.46
N GLY A 580 13.49 -28.79 -11.76
CA GLY A 580 12.29 -29.62 -11.87
C GLY A 580 12.44 -30.93 -12.65
N GLU A 581 13.55 -31.15 -13.36
CA GLU A 581 13.85 -32.44 -14.02
C GLU A 581 14.56 -33.39 -13.06
N GLU A 582 14.17 -34.68 -13.06
CA GLU A 582 14.75 -35.70 -12.17
C GLU A 582 15.76 -36.59 -12.88
N HIS A 583 16.92 -36.79 -12.25
CA HIS A 583 17.99 -37.67 -12.70
C HIS A 583 18.40 -38.62 -11.57
N VAL A 584 18.82 -39.84 -11.93
CA VAL A 584 19.43 -40.77 -10.97
C VAL A 584 20.93 -40.53 -10.98
N VAL A 585 21.50 -40.27 -9.80
CA VAL A 585 22.94 -40.15 -9.59
C VAL A 585 23.42 -41.34 -8.79
N LYS A 586 24.46 -42.01 -9.26
CA LYS A 586 25.03 -43.18 -8.58
C LYS A 586 26.40 -42.83 -8.03
N TRP A 587 26.61 -43.10 -6.76
CA TRP A 587 27.86 -42.88 -6.04
C TRP A 587 28.41 -44.23 -5.58
N ALA A 588 29.67 -44.55 -5.83
CA ALA A 588 30.28 -45.81 -5.45
C ALA A 588 31.69 -45.62 -4.87
N LYS A 589 31.95 -46.19 -3.69
CA LYS A 589 33.30 -46.22 -3.09
C LYS A 589 34.07 -47.40 -3.67
N LEU A 590 34.99 -47.14 -4.59
CA LEU A 590 35.76 -48.17 -5.31
C LEU A 590 36.96 -48.69 -4.50
N SER A 591 37.61 -47.80 -3.75
CA SER A 591 38.70 -48.13 -2.82
C SER A 591 38.71 -47.15 -1.65
N GLU A 592 39.68 -47.24 -0.73
CA GLU A 592 39.84 -46.23 0.33
C GLU A 592 40.27 -44.85 -0.20
N VAL A 593 40.77 -44.80 -1.43
CA VAL A 593 41.32 -43.60 -2.05
C VAL A 593 40.60 -43.20 -3.34
N GLU A 594 39.49 -43.86 -3.68
CA GLU A 594 38.77 -43.61 -4.93
C GLU A 594 37.25 -43.77 -4.78
N VAL A 595 36.54 -42.76 -5.26
CA VAL A 595 35.08 -42.71 -5.34
C VAL A 595 34.65 -42.38 -6.76
N LEU A 596 33.65 -43.10 -7.26
CA LEU A 596 33.04 -42.90 -8.56
C LEU A 596 31.66 -42.26 -8.41
N VAL A 597 31.36 -41.24 -9.21
CA VAL A 597 30.03 -40.63 -9.33
C VAL A 597 29.59 -40.69 -10.79
N GLU A 598 28.44 -41.29 -11.05
CA GLU A 598 27.84 -41.44 -12.39
C GLU A 598 26.55 -40.60 -12.45
N LYS A 599 26.48 -39.69 -13.42
CA LYS A 599 25.29 -38.91 -13.78
C LYS A 599 24.90 -39.22 -15.24
N PRO A 600 23.69 -38.85 -15.72
CA PRO A 600 23.34 -39.04 -17.12
C PRO A 600 24.30 -38.30 -18.06
N GLY A 601 25.16 -39.06 -18.75
CA GLY A 601 26.13 -38.51 -19.72
C GLY A 601 27.46 -38.03 -19.12
N GLU A 602 27.69 -38.19 -17.82
CA GLU A 602 28.93 -37.78 -17.14
C GLU A 602 29.39 -38.86 -16.15
N THR A 603 30.69 -39.12 -16.10
CA THR A 603 31.31 -40.02 -15.11
C THR A 603 32.52 -39.36 -14.48
N THR A 604 32.48 -39.20 -13.15
CA THR A 604 33.49 -38.48 -12.39
C THR A 604 34.18 -39.39 -11.36
N HIS A 605 35.51 -39.44 -11.40
CA HIS A 605 36.35 -40.09 -10.41
C HIS A 605 36.94 -39.06 -9.44
N TYR A 606 36.79 -39.30 -8.15
CA TYR A 606 37.38 -38.52 -7.06
C TYR A 606 38.46 -39.35 -6.38
N TYR A 607 39.68 -38.82 -6.36
CA TYR A 607 40.85 -39.49 -5.76
C TYR A 607 41.28 -38.77 -4.48
N TYR A 608 41.49 -39.56 -3.43
CA TYR A 608 41.85 -39.09 -2.09
C TYR A 608 43.23 -39.60 -1.69
N ASP A 609 43.90 -38.91 -0.77
CA ASP A 609 45.10 -39.43 -0.11
C ASP A 609 44.75 -40.41 1.03
N GLU A 610 45.77 -41.03 1.64
CA GLU A 610 45.59 -41.96 2.78
C GLU A 610 44.96 -41.30 4.02
N LYS A 611 44.88 -39.97 4.07
CA LYS A 611 44.24 -39.20 5.15
C LYS A 611 42.81 -38.77 4.80
N GLY A 612 42.28 -39.20 3.66
CA GLY A 612 40.93 -38.87 3.18
C GLY A 612 40.81 -37.46 2.59
N SER A 613 41.92 -36.79 2.28
CA SER A 613 41.91 -35.46 1.65
C SER A 613 41.80 -35.62 0.13
N LEU A 614 40.93 -34.85 -0.52
CA LEU A 614 40.75 -34.90 -1.98
C LEU A 614 41.97 -34.27 -2.67
N ILE A 615 42.63 -35.04 -3.52
CA ILE A 615 43.85 -34.62 -4.23
C ILE A 615 43.63 -34.40 -5.72
N ARG A 616 42.68 -35.13 -6.31
CA ARG A 616 42.46 -35.10 -7.76
C ARG A 616 41.03 -35.49 -8.12
N VAL A 617 40.49 -34.86 -9.16
CA VAL A 617 39.19 -35.19 -9.77
C VAL A 617 39.37 -35.38 -11.26
N GLU A 618 38.70 -36.37 -11.84
CA GLU A 618 38.72 -36.68 -13.27
C GLU A 618 37.28 -36.85 -13.77
N SER A 619 36.84 -36.04 -14.74
CA SER A 619 35.49 -36.10 -15.33
C SER A 619 35.59 -35.79 -16.82
N ASP A 620 35.08 -36.67 -17.70
CA ASP A 620 34.91 -36.42 -19.15
C ASP A 620 36.09 -35.69 -19.86
N GLY A 621 37.33 -36.15 -19.63
CA GLY A 621 38.53 -35.58 -20.25
C GLY A 621 39.09 -34.32 -19.58
N ILE A 622 38.54 -33.95 -18.41
CA ILE A 622 39.04 -32.93 -17.49
C ILE A 622 39.73 -33.62 -16.32
N GLU A 623 40.97 -33.25 -16.03
CA GLU A 623 41.69 -33.66 -14.81
C GLU A 623 41.99 -32.40 -13.97
N ILE A 624 41.50 -32.36 -12.74
CA ILE A 624 41.78 -31.31 -11.77
C ILE A 624 42.70 -31.87 -10.68
N VAL A 625 43.87 -31.26 -10.50
CA VAL A 625 44.84 -31.62 -9.45
C VAL A 625 44.97 -30.45 -8.48
N TYR A 626 44.66 -30.69 -7.20
CA TYR A 626 44.71 -29.67 -6.16
C TYR A 626 46.13 -29.50 -5.63
N ASP A 627 46.62 -28.26 -5.61
CA ASP A 627 47.96 -27.93 -5.10
C ASP A 627 48.07 -28.23 -3.59
N THR A 628 46.98 -28.00 -2.85
CA THR A 628 46.83 -28.39 -1.45
C THR A 628 45.66 -29.36 -1.32
N PRO A 629 45.88 -30.61 -0.84
CA PRO A 629 44.80 -31.57 -0.66
C PRO A 629 43.62 -30.98 0.14
N ILE A 630 42.40 -31.12 -0.37
CA ILE A 630 41.19 -30.61 0.29
C ILE A 630 40.82 -31.56 1.42
N ALA A 631 41.08 -31.14 2.66
CA ALA A 631 40.89 -31.97 3.86
C ALA A 631 39.44 -32.44 4.04
N ALA A 632 39.27 -33.67 4.56
CA ALA A 632 37.98 -34.23 4.96
C ALA A 632 37.25 -33.35 6.02
N PRO A 633 35.92 -33.50 6.20
CA PRO A 633 35.21 -32.74 7.23
C PRO A 633 35.80 -33.04 8.61
N PRO A 634 35.86 -32.06 9.53
CA PRO A 634 36.49 -32.26 10.83
C PRO A 634 35.54 -33.02 11.75
N TYR A 635 35.39 -34.34 11.57
CA TYR A 635 34.58 -35.17 12.45
C TYR A 635 35.17 -35.23 13.88
N PRO A 636 34.34 -35.39 14.93
CA PRO A 636 32.88 -35.39 14.90
C PRO A 636 32.31 -33.99 14.62
N LEU A 637 31.22 -33.94 13.87
CA LEU A 637 30.45 -32.72 13.59
C LEU A 637 29.59 -32.41 14.80
N THR A 638 29.76 -31.22 15.38
CA THR A 638 29.00 -30.73 16.53
C THR A 638 28.34 -29.41 16.19
N ARG A 639 27.26 -29.06 16.91
CA ARG A 639 26.49 -27.83 16.66
C ARG A 639 27.40 -26.59 16.70
N GLY A 640 27.30 -25.73 15.68
CA GLY A 640 28.10 -24.52 15.57
C GLY A 640 29.53 -24.73 15.07
N LYS A 641 29.96 -25.96 14.81
CA LYS A 641 31.29 -26.23 14.26
C LYS A 641 31.42 -25.66 12.85
N THR A 642 32.48 -24.90 12.61
CA THR A 642 32.79 -24.28 11.32
C THR A 642 34.13 -24.74 10.80
N TRP A 643 34.26 -24.85 9.48
CA TRP A 643 35.55 -25.06 8.82
C TRP A 643 35.58 -24.41 7.45
N ILE A 644 36.79 -24.16 6.96
CA ILE A 644 37.05 -23.56 5.66
C ILE A 644 37.99 -24.50 4.90
N ARG A 645 37.83 -24.57 3.58
CA ARG A 645 38.68 -25.32 2.66
C ARG A 645 39.12 -24.38 1.55
N GLU A 646 40.41 -24.27 1.35
CA GLU A 646 40.98 -23.47 0.27
C GLU A 646 42.04 -24.30 -0.45
N SER A 647 42.00 -24.29 -1.78
CA SER A 647 43.10 -24.82 -2.58
C SER A 647 43.19 -24.09 -3.91
N ASN A 648 44.41 -23.81 -4.34
CA ASN A 648 44.65 -23.59 -5.76
C ASN A 648 44.66 -24.95 -6.47
N TYR A 649 44.34 -24.98 -7.75
CA TYR A 649 44.41 -26.20 -8.52
C TYR A 649 44.83 -25.94 -9.96
N THR A 650 45.36 -27.00 -10.55
CA THR A 650 45.62 -27.10 -11.96
C THR A 650 44.53 -27.92 -12.62
N MET A 651 43.91 -27.38 -13.68
CA MET A 651 42.95 -28.11 -14.52
C MET A 651 43.56 -28.40 -15.89
N TYR A 652 43.55 -29.66 -16.29
CA TYR A 652 43.95 -30.14 -17.61
C TYR A 652 42.69 -30.45 -18.41
N LEU A 653 42.51 -29.79 -19.56
CA LEU A 653 41.36 -29.95 -20.45
C LEU A 653 41.85 -30.08 -21.88
N ASN A 654 41.59 -31.23 -22.53
CA ASN A 654 41.87 -31.45 -23.96
C ASN A 654 43.29 -31.03 -24.43
N GLY A 655 44.31 -31.24 -23.59
CA GLY A 655 45.71 -30.89 -23.87
C GLY A 655 46.14 -29.46 -23.51
N GLY A 656 45.22 -28.63 -23.00
CA GLY A 656 45.50 -27.32 -22.41
C GLY A 656 45.56 -27.36 -20.88
N LYS A 657 46.15 -26.34 -20.26
CA LYS A 657 46.27 -26.18 -18.79
C LYS A 657 45.65 -24.86 -18.35
N ALA A 658 44.77 -24.90 -17.36
CA ALA A 658 44.18 -23.76 -16.68
C ALA A 658 44.53 -23.80 -15.19
N TYR A 659 44.44 -22.64 -14.53
CA TYR A 659 44.67 -22.50 -13.10
C TYR A 659 43.43 -21.93 -12.46
N GLY A 660 43.07 -22.48 -11.30
CA GLY A 660 41.91 -22.04 -10.54
C GLY A 660 42.16 -22.05 -9.04
N LYS A 661 41.18 -21.53 -8.31
CA LYS A 661 41.15 -21.46 -6.86
C LYS A 661 39.74 -21.76 -6.38
N ILE A 662 39.64 -22.69 -5.44
CA ILE A 662 38.42 -22.98 -4.72
C ILE A 662 38.52 -22.47 -3.27
N ASN A 663 37.46 -21.82 -2.80
CA ASN A 663 37.26 -21.43 -1.42
C ASN A 663 35.88 -21.88 -0.95
N ALA A 664 35.82 -22.67 0.11
CA ALA A 664 34.57 -23.18 0.65
C ALA A 664 34.50 -22.99 2.16
N SER A 665 33.36 -22.52 2.66
CA SER A 665 33.07 -22.37 4.09
C SER A 665 31.85 -23.22 4.47
N TYR A 666 31.88 -23.77 5.67
CA TYR A 666 30.86 -24.69 6.16
C TYR A 666 30.55 -24.41 7.64
N LYS A 667 29.30 -24.60 8.03
CA LYS A 667 28.83 -24.45 9.42
C LYS A 667 27.74 -25.48 9.74
N VAL A 668 27.94 -26.26 10.80
CA VAL A 668 26.86 -27.11 11.37
C VAL A 668 25.84 -26.20 12.06
N GLU A 669 24.65 -26.09 11.50
CA GLU A 669 23.59 -25.27 12.07
C GLU A 669 22.72 -26.06 13.05
N ASP A 670 22.41 -27.30 12.70
CA ASP A 670 21.41 -28.10 13.40
C ASP A 670 21.61 -29.61 13.26
N PHE A 671 20.84 -30.39 14.00
CA PHE A 671 20.70 -31.84 13.85
C PHE A 671 19.23 -32.19 13.71
N GLN A 672 18.89 -33.03 12.74
CA GLN A 672 17.50 -33.40 12.46
C GLN A 672 17.41 -34.76 11.79
N TYR A 673 16.27 -35.43 11.93
CA TYR A 673 15.94 -36.60 11.11
C TYR A 673 15.57 -36.16 9.69
N VAL A 674 16.14 -36.81 8.70
CA VAL A 674 15.85 -36.61 7.28
C VAL A 674 15.37 -37.92 6.69
N GLU A 675 14.19 -37.91 6.09
CA GLU A 675 13.63 -39.06 5.38
C GLU A 675 14.23 -39.15 3.96
N ALA A 676 14.83 -40.29 3.64
CA ALA A 676 15.29 -40.65 2.30
C ALA A 676 14.11 -41.13 1.43
N LYS A 677 14.28 -41.18 0.10
CA LYS A 677 13.19 -41.57 -0.83
C LYS A 677 12.71 -43.01 -0.68
N ASN A 678 13.48 -43.89 -0.04
CA ASN A 678 13.06 -45.25 0.31
C ASN A 678 12.20 -45.31 1.60
N GLY A 679 11.93 -44.18 2.25
CA GLY A 679 11.16 -44.10 3.50
C GLY A 679 11.98 -44.34 4.77
N GLU A 680 13.30 -44.55 4.65
CA GLU A 680 14.19 -44.65 5.81
C GLU A 680 14.56 -43.26 6.32
N THR A 681 14.58 -43.08 7.65
CA THR A 681 14.96 -41.83 8.29
C THR A 681 16.37 -41.89 8.85
N TYR A 682 17.17 -40.88 8.57
CA TYR A 682 18.55 -40.77 9.02
C TYR A 682 18.72 -39.56 9.94
N PHE A 683 19.42 -39.72 11.05
CA PHE A 683 19.77 -38.59 11.91
C PHE A 683 20.98 -37.86 11.32
N CYS A 684 20.79 -36.60 10.91
CA CYS A 684 21.75 -35.85 10.12
C CYS A 684 22.18 -34.56 10.81
N ALA A 685 23.45 -34.20 10.67
CA ALA A 685 23.92 -32.83 10.85
C ALA A 685 23.52 -32.00 9.62
N LYS A 686 22.80 -30.89 9.83
CA LYS A 686 22.49 -29.89 8.80
C LYS A 686 23.62 -28.88 8.73
N ILE A 687 24.31 -28.83 7.59
CA ILE A 687 25.48 -28.00 7.36
C ILE A 687 25.13 -26.95 6.31
N HIS A 688 25.19 -25.67 6.65
CA HIS A 688 25.19 -24.59 5.66
C HIS A 688 26.57 -24.48 5.04
N TYR A 689 26.64 -24.28 3.72
CA TYR A 689 27.90 -24.07 3.03
C TYR A 689 27.82 -23.00 1.95
N THR A 690 28.98 -22.42 1.67
CA THR A 690 29.21 -21.55 0.50
C THR A 690 30.52 -21.97 -0.14
N VAL A 691 30.49 -22.32 -1.42
CA VAL A 691 31.65 -22.69 -2.24
C VAL A 691 31.78 -21.68 -3.37
N VAL A 692 32.94 -21.06 -3.48
CA VAL A 692 33.34 -20.17 -4.58
C VAL A 692 34.48 -20.86 -5.32
N ASP A 693 34.26 -21.18 -6.58
CA ASP A 693 35.27 -21.78 -7.45
C ASP A 693 35.56 -20.84 -8.62
N GLU A 694 36.83 -20.49 -8.83
CA GLU A 694 37.24 -19.48 -9.80
C GLU A 694 38.39 -20.00 -10.66
N PHE A 695 38.27 -19.89 -11.98
CA PHE A 695 39.33 -20.29 -12.89
C PHE A 695 39.33 -19.47 -14.18
N LYS A 696 40.48 -19.45 -14.85
CA LYS A 696 40.67 -18.71 -16.10
C LYS A 696 40.78 -19.65 -17.29
N ILE A 697 39.97 -19.43 -18.31
CA ILE A 697 40.08 -20.10 -19.62
C ILE A 697 40.28 -19.02 -20.69
N GLY A 698 41.43 -19.03 -21.36
CA GLY A 698 41.78 -17.99 -22.35
C GLY A 698 41.85 -16.61 -21.70
N GLU A 699 41.07 -15.65 -22.21
CA GLU A 699 40.94 -14.30 -21.62
C GLU A 699 39.77 -14.17 -20.63
N SER A 700 38.89 -15.18 -20.54
CA SER A 700 37.69 -15.12 -19.70
C SER A 700 37.95 -15.63 -18.29
N TYR A 701 37.43 -14.91 -17.30
CA TYR A 701 37.41 -15.31 -15.90
C TYR A 701 36.04 -15.92 -15.58
N ILE A 702 36.03 -17.18 -15.16
CA ILE A 702 34.80 -17.90 -14.80
C ILE A 702 34.79 -18.07 -13.29
N SER A 703 33.68 -17.71 -12.65
CA SER A 703 33.46 -18.04 -11.24
C SER A 703 32.10 -18.71 -11.05
N MET A 704 32.08 -19.70 -10.16
CA MET A 704 30.90 -20.45 -9.77
C MET A 704 30.70 -20.29 -8.28
N VAL A 705 29.52 -19.82 -7.87
CA VAL A 705 29.15 -19.66 -6.47
C VAL A 705 28.01 -20.63 -6.16
N SER A 706 28.28 -21.62 -5.32
CA SER A 706 27.30 -22.57 -4.82
C SER A 706 27.00 -22.28 -3.35
N GLU A 707 25.73 -22.10 -3.00
CA GLU A 707 25.30 -21.86 -1.63
C GLU A 707 24.09 -22.73 -1.29
N GLY A 708 24.14 -23.41 -0.15
CA GLY A 708 23.09 -24.35 0.21
C GLY A 708 23.31 -25.09 1.53
N PHE A 709 22.56 -26.18 1.69
CA PHE A 709 22.55 -27.03 2.85
C PHE A 709 22.85 -28.48 2.48
N LEU A 710 23.70 -29.11 3.30
CA LEU A 710 24.05 -30.52 3.23
C LEU A 710 23.58 -31.23 4.52
N TRP A 711 22.98 -32.40 4.39
CA TRP A 711 22.57 -33.24 5.52
C TRP A 711 23.38 -34.53 5.54
N VAL A 712 24.22 -34.68 6.57
CA VAL A 712 25.16 -35.80 6.70
C VAL A 712 24.83 -36.64 7.93
N SER A 713 24.62 -37.94 7.75
CA SER A 713 24.48 -38.93 8.83
C SER A 713 25.73 -39.80 8.97
N ARG A 714 25.88 -40.44 10.14
CA ARG A 714 26.93 -41.44 10.37
C ARG A 714 26.70 -42.68 9.52
N GLU A 715 25.44 -43.08 9.33
CA GLU A 715 25.08 -44.35 8.71
C GLU A 715 25.22 -44.31 7.19
N ALA A 716 24.91 -43.19 6.55
CA ALA A 716 24.85 -43.06 5.09
C ALA A 716 25.78 -41.98 4.50
N GLY A 717 26.46 -41.21 5.35
CA GLY A 717 27.14 -39.99 4.92
C GLY A 717 26.11 -38.98 4.45
N GLU A 718 26.32 -38.39 3.29
CA GLU A 718 25.33 -37.51 2.66
C GLU A 718 24.00 -38.23 2.37
N VAL A 719 22.91 -37.65 2.91
CA VAL A 719 21.52 -38.11 2.76
C VAL A 719 20.71 -37.15 1.90
N LYS A 720 20.97 -35.84 1.99
CA LYS A 720 20.25 -34.81 1.26
C LYS A 720 21.17 -33.61 1.03
N GLU A 721 21.00 -32.92 -0.09
CA GLU A 721 21.64 -31.64 -0.38
C GLU A 721 20.66 -30.72 -1.11
N GLU A 722 20.64 -29.44 -0.78
CA GLU A 722 19.84 -28.41 -1.45
C GLU A 722 20.67 -27.16 -1.63
N TYR A 723 20.92 -26.74 -2.87
CA TYR A 723 21.75 -25.58 -3.14
C TYR A 723 21.36 -24.85 -4.41
N THR A 724 21.75 -23.57 -4.47
CA THR A 724 21.75 -22.81 -5.72
C THR A 724 23.19 -22.70 -6.20
N VAL A 725 23.41 -22.98 -7.49
CA VAL A 725 24.65 -22.61 -8.19
C VAL A 725 24.41 -21.40 -9.10
N THR A 726 25.30 -20.40 -9.01
CA THR A 726 25.30 -19.22 -9.90
C THR A 726 26.62 -19.16 -10.65
N TYR A 727 26.55 -19.08 -11.97
CA TYR A 727 27.71 -18.97 -12.86
C TYR A 727 27.95 -17.51 -13.24
N PHE A 728 29.20 -17.08 -13.21
CA PHE A 728 29.62 -15.75 -13.63
C PHE A 728 30.70 -15.84 -14.70
N VAL A 729 30.65 -14.95 -15.68
CA VAL A 729 31.71 -14.73 -16.66
C VAL A 729 32.13 -13.27 -16.57
N ASN A 730 33.41 -13.01 -16.29
CA ASN A 730 33.97 -11.68 -16.08
C ASN A 730 33.14 -10.84 -15.09
N SER A 731 32.74 -11.46 -13.97
CA SER A 731 31.89 -10.88 -12.91
C SER A 731 30.45 -10.55 -13.31
N SER A 732 29.99 -10.96 -14.50
CA SER A 732 28.58 -10.83 -14.92
C SER A 732 27.85 -12.16 -14.72
N PRO A 733 26.67 -12.18 -14.05
CA PRO A 733 25.91 -13.40 -13.83
C PRO A 733 25.37 -13.94 -15.17
N LEU A 734 25.60 -15.23 -15.42
CA LEU A 734 25.20 -15.92 -16.65
C LEU A 734 23.94 -16.75 -16.45
N SER A 735 23.91 -17.56 -15.39
CA SER A 735 22.79 -18.44 -15.06
C SER A 735 22.76 -18.76 -13.57
N ARG A 736 21.57 -19.10 -13.09
CA ARG A 736 21.32 -19.55 -11.72
C ARG A 736 20.43 -20.79 -11.79
N THR A 737 20.85 -21.85 -11.12
CA THR A 737 20.17 -23.15 -11.15
C THR A 737 19.97 -23.66 -9.73
N ASN A 738 18.79 -24.22 -9.45
CA ASN A 738 18.48 -24.82 -8.16
C ASN A 738 18.62 -26.35 -8.26
N VAL A 739 19.40 -26.91 -7.34
CA VAL A 739 19.68 -28.35 -7.30
C VAL A 739 19.20 -28.91 -5.96
N THR A 740 18.53 -30.06 -6.02
CA THR A 740 18.19 -30.86 -4.84
C THR A 740 18.62 -32.29 -5.05
N LEU A 741 19.42 -32.83 -4.15
CA LEU A 741 19.84 -34.23 -4.13
C LEU A 741 19.21 -34.91 -2.91
N ILE A 742 18.61 -36.09 -3.09
CA ILE A 742 18.06 -36.88 -1.98
C ILE A 742 18.37 -38.36 -2.14
N LEU A 743 18.85 -38.98 -1.07
CA LEU A 743 19.22 -40.39 -1.04
C LEU A 743 18.00 -41.24 -1.40
N LYS A 744 18.19 -42.14 -2.36
CA LYS A 744 17.19 -43.10 -2.82
C LYS A 744 17.42 -44.47 -2.22
N SER A 745 18.66 -44.93 -2.20
CA SER A 745 19.02 -46.21 -1.59
C SER A 745 20.52 -46.25 -1.28
N ILE A 746 20.89 -47.01 -0.26
CA ILE A 746 22.28 -47.30 0.08
C ILE A 746 22.47 -48.82 0.20
N GLN A 747 23.49 -49.34 -0.46
CA GLN A 747 23.96 -50.71 -0.31
C GLN A 747 25.39 -50.66 0.21
N LYS A 748 25.58 -50.99 1.49
CA LYS A 748 26.93 -51.03 2.08
C LYS A 748 27.72 -52.20 1.53
N GLY A 749 29.00 -51.97 1.23
CA GLY A 749 29.94 -53.04 0.87
C GLY A 749 30.05 -54.06 2.01
N GLY A 750 29.92 -55.35 1.69
CA GLY A 750 30.11 -56.42 2.68
C GLY A 750 31.60 -56.58 3.02
N LYS A 751 31.91 -56.81 4.30
CA LYS A 751 33.15 -57.54 4.62
C LYS A 751 33.02 -58.90 3.92
N SER A 752 33.92 -59.21 2.98
CA SER A 752 34.19 -60.61 2.68
C SER A 752 34.51 -61.31 4.01
N PHE A 753 33.80 -62.40 4.30
CA PHE A 753 34.13 -63.29 5.41
C PHE A 753 35.57 -63.76 5.35
#